data_AF-A0A1Q3U3M2-F1
#
_entry.id   AF-A0A1Q3U3M2-F1
#
_cell.length_a   1.000
_cell.length_b   1.000
_cell.length_c   1.000
_cell.angle_alpha   90.00
_cell.angle_beta   90.00
_cell.angle_gamma   90.00
#
_symmetry.space_group_name_H-M   'P 1'
#
loop_
_entity.id
_entity.type
_entity.pdbx_description
1 polymer ?
#
loop_
_entity_poly.entity_id
_entity_poly.type
_entity_poly.pdbx_seq_one_letter_code
_entity_poly.pdbx_strand_id
1 'polypeptide(L)'
;MKKIFLYLIFVFAVHIAQSQTPELYKDIFNYTNFGSISGDAEYTTVGSLVYFTATEPSVGLFGKELYKTDGSMAGTVLVTDIMPGTGASGPAGLTEMNGLLYFSATSPNVGNELMKSEGTDAGTELVKDINPAASNSYPTQLTNVNGVLYFVANNGVTGNELWKSDGTTAGTVLVKDINPNYATSGTNKLTAVGNTIFFYATDGTHGYELWKSDGTEAGTVMVRDINPGSASSAPNYLTNLNGTLYFSATDGTSGSELWKSDGTAAGTVMAKDESPTAASPINLYVFGNNIFYTAFSGDNTTGYELWKSDGTAVGTMMVKNINPGSSSSQPTDFLAVGGTLYFTAGTNNEGRELWKTDGTDAGTVMVKDLDPGSGSSTPANFTSFNGKLYFKTSGNVNALWKSDGTNAGTIKVNDAVIGQGTFNDIMTGPNKIFFTYNGYKAGYPSTATGAEPWVSDGTDAGTVLLKDINTRNSTSNPYSFCKIGNIIYFKASDGITGNELWKTDGTEAGTVLVKDIRLGTGNSDPVYLTNLNGILYFSASDGTSGLELWKSDGTTAGTVLVKDIYAGATASSINSLTVFNNALYFSALSSGVGRELWKSDGTEAGTVIVKDIVTGALNSNPNKLTVSNGILFFTAQNGSNTDEELWKTDGTDAGTVRVKDIYPGTTGSIPNQLINFNNKLYFSATDNTEGNELWTSDGTDAGTILFKSLVTGANGSFPKNFKVINNTMYFGGVAIWKSDGTAAGTTVVKYTSSNGSTFPAEFTLSNNQIFFTAIANGLEKELWKTDGTDAGTVLVKDILPGGLSSNVEFLTDFNGTLYFKARGDVSRTELWKSDGTEAGTISMNLNLIEGSNPFELTVVNDMLIFTANDFYKGFEMWKIVNSATPLTLLNFTAQKDNNKVLLNWQTSNEINTSLFEIERSNNSTFTKIGDIAAFNRIGQHHYKMYDEHPEKGTNFYRLKMIDIGGRFTYSVIKRIDFNSQEQILILPNPASDELKIRNAELYNFLEVIDASGRTVMQQKISGSQKVIDVGKLATGFYILRLSGTNIQKSLSFVKH
;
A
#
# COMPACT_ATOMS: atom_id res chain seq x y z
N MET A 1 13.46 56.19 -13.98
CA MET A 1 14.15 54.96 -14.42
C MET A 1 14.61 54.07 -13.26
N LYS A 2 15.67 54.36 -12.48
CA LYS A 2 16.19 53.39 -11.46
C LYS A 2 15.15 52.77 -10.50
N LYS A 3 14.12 53.52 -10.05
CA LYS A 3 13.02 52.96 -9.22
C LYS A 3 12.12 51.94 -9.93
N ILE A 4 11.97 52.03 -11.26
CA ILE A 4 11.17 51.07 -12.05
C ILE A 4 11.96 49.77 -12.27
N PHE A 5 13.28 49.87 -12.43
CA PHE A 5 14.16 48.70 -12.59
C PHE A 5 14.22 47.84 -11.31
N LEU A 6 14.23 48.47 -10.13
CA LEU A 6 14.13 47.75 -8.85
C LEU A 6 12.78 47.02 -8.71
N TYR A 7 11.68 47.64 -9.11
CA TYR A 7 10.34 47.06 -9.03
C TYR A 7 10.19 45.83 -9.95
N LEU A 8 10.74 45.91 -11.17
CA LEU A 8 10.78 44.77 -12.10
C LEU A 8 11.61 43.58 -11.59
N ILE A 9 12.74 43.83 -10.92
CA ILE A 9 13.54 42.77 -10.28
C ILE A 9 12.77 42.13 -9.12
N PHE A 10 12.05 42.94 -8.32
CA PHE A 10 11.23 42.42 -7.21
C PHE A 10 10.07 41.55 -7.71
N VAL A 11 9.36 41.99 -8.76
CA VAL A 11 8.25 41.22 -9.37
C VAL A 11 8.75 39.92 -10.03
N PHE A 12 9.92 39.92 -10.67
CA PHE A 12 10.52 38.67 -11.20
C PHE A 12 11.02 37.72 -10.11
N ALA A 13 11.53 38.22 -8.98
CA ALA A 13 11.94 37.37 -7.86
C ALA A 13 10.74 36.65 -7.22
N VAL A 14 9.61 37.35 -7.05
CA VAL A 14 8.37 36.76 -6.50
C VAL A 14 7.78 35.68 -7.42
N HIS A 15 7.88 35.84 -8.74
CA HIS A 15 7.38 34.84 -9.71
C HIS A 15 8.22 33.56 -9.83
N ILE A 16 9.45 33.52 -9.30
CA ILE A 16 10.32 32.33 -9.35
C ILE A 16 10.13 31.44 -8.11
N ALA A 17 9.56 31.96 -7.02
CA ALA A 17 9.38 31.23 -5.77
C ALA A 17 8.14 30.31 -5.73
N GLN A 18 7.16 30.49 -6.62
CA GLN A 18 5.88 29.75 -6.63
C GLN A 18 5.94 28.40 -7.39
N SER A 19 7.12 27.89 -7.74
CA SER A 19 7.26 26.83 -8.75
C SER A 19 8.03 25.58 -8.28
N GLN A 20 7.90 25.24 -7.00
CA GLN A 20 8.44 24.03 -6.35
C GLN A 20 7.33 23.27 -5.61
N THR A 21 6.09 23.50 -6.01
CA THR A 21 4.87 22.88 -5.50
C THR A 21 4.53 21.69 -6.38
N PRO A 22 4.44 20.44 -5.87
CA PRO A 22 3.80 19.38 -6.65
C PRO A 22 2.36 19.87 -7.00
N GLU A 23 1.79 19.69 -8.19
CA GLU A 23 0.65 20.55 -8.65
C GLU A 23 -0.78 20.13 -8.22
N LEU A 24 -1.43 20.86 -7.34
CA LEU A 24 -2.77 20.51 -6.85
C LEU A 24 -3.86 20.20 -7.92
N TYR A 25 -4.29 18.94 -8.08
CA TYR A 25 -4.93 18.47 -9.33
C TYR A 25 -6.38 18.03 -9.31
N LYS A 26 -6.99 18.23 -10.48
CA LYS A 26 -8.43 18.29 -10.68
C LYS A 26 -8.92 17.45 -11.90
N ASP A 27 -9.63 16.31 -11.73
CA ASP A 27 -10.52 15.61 -12.74
C ASP A 27 -11.59 14.63 -12.11
N ILE A 28 -12.70 14.16 -12.78
CA ILE A 28 -13.87 13.43 -12.14
C ILE A 28 -15.26 13.27 -12.82
N PHE A 29 -16.30 13.89 -12.24
CA PHE A 29 -17.59 14.28 -12.83
C PHE A 29 -18.05 15.55 -12.05
N ASN A 30 -19.05 16.34 -12.47
CA ASN A 30 -19.33 17.65 -11.80
C ASN A 30 -20.78 17.89 -11.32
N TYR A 31 -21.27 17.15 -10.32
CA TYR A 31 -22.70 17.23 -9.92
C TYR A 31 -22.95 17.51 -8.46
N THR A 32 -23.38 18.73 -8.19
CA THR A 32 -23.76 19.34 -6.91
C THR A 32 -24.99 18.69 -6.23
N ASN A 33 -24.85 17.96 -5.08
CA ASN A 33 -25.60 18.10 -3.76
C ASN A 33 -25.60 16.79 -2.87
N PHE A 34 -24.86 16.68 -1.75
CA PHE A 34 -24.26 15.40 -1.20
C PHE A 34 -24.53 14.76 0.19
N GLY A 35 -25.09 13.53 0.23
CA GLY A 35 -25.17 12.63 1.42
C GLY A 35 -24.42 11.28 1.33
N SER A 36 -23.91 10.73 2.46
CA SER A 36 -22.85 9.70 2.81
C SER A 36 -22.65 8.20 2.41
N ILE A 37 -21.38 7.78 2.27
CA ILE A 37 -20.77 6.43 2.57
C ILE A 37 -20.49 6.23 4.10
N SER A 38 -19.71 5.28 4.66
CA SER A 38 -19.20 5.25 6.07
C SER A 38 -18.12 4.18 6.34
N GLY A 39 -17.66 4.02 7.59
CA GLY A 39 -16.82 2.92 8.09
C GLY A 39 -15.72 3.41 9.04
N ASP A 40 -14.52 2.83 9.14
CA ASP A 40 -13.90 1.61 8.56
C ASP A 40 -13.63 1.54 7.02
N ALA A 41 -12.36 1.50 6.56
CA ALA A 41 -12.00 1.42 5.12
C ALA A 41 -10.69 0.69 4.71
N GLU A 42 -10.74 0.06 3.52
CA GLU A 42 -9.76 -0.86 2.93
C GLU A 42 -9.80 -0.92 1.36
N TYR A 43 -8.86 -1.62 0.70
CA TYR A 43 -8.50 -1.30 -0.71
C TYR A 43 -7.37 -2.14 -1.38
N THR A 44 -7.20 -2.08 -2.72
CA THR A 44 -6.04 -2.62 -3.48
C THR A 44 -5.98 -2.14 -4.96
N THR A 45 -4.93 -2.46 -5.73
CA THR A 45 -4.74 -2.23 -7.20
C THR A 45 -5.27 -3.34 -8.12
N VAL A 46 -5.49 -3.03 -9.42
CA VAL A 46 -4.99 -3.89 -10.53
C VAL A 46 -4.44 -3.06 -11.67
N GLY A 47 -3.19 -3.37 -12.07
CA GLY A 47 -2.47 -2.57 -13.05
C GLY A 47 -2.55 -1.08 -12.68
N SER A 48 -2.91 -0.25 -13.65
CA SER A 48 -3.06 1.20 -13.48
C SER A 48 -4.42 1.68 -12.96
N LEU A 49 -5.39 0.80 -12.70
CA LEU A 49 -6.80 1.18 -12.56
C LEU A 49 -7.30 1.19 -11.10
N VAL A 50 -8.12 2.19 -10.74
CA VAL A 50 -9.08 2.08 -9.59
C VAL A 50 -10.24 1.20 -9.98
N TYR A 51 -10.90 0.70 -8.94
CA TYR A 51 -11.67 -0.49 -9.08
C TYR A 51 -12.70 -0.63 -7.93
N PHE A 52 -13.73 0.24 -7.91
CA PHE A 52 -14.37 0.79 -6.70
C PHE A 52 -15.87 0.59 -6.47
N THR A 53 -16.49 1.27 -5.49
CA THR A 53 -17.93 1.23 -5.27
C THR A 53 -18.59 2.51 -4.80
N ALA A 54 -19.71 2.84 -5.43
CA ALA A 54 -20.61 3.87 -4.98
C ALA A 54 -22.08 3.75 -5.35
N THR A 55 -22.50 4.35 -6.47
CA THR A 55 -23.86 4.49 -7.01
C THR A 55 -23.86 5.53 -8.18
N GLU A 56 -24.99 6.12 -8.65
CA GLU A 56 -25.13 7.48 -9.28
C GLU A 56 -26.57 8.04 -9.05
N PRO A 57 -26.82 9.31 -8.67
CA PRO A 57 -27.93 9.66 -7.73
C PRO A 57 -28.94 10.69 -8.17
N SER A 58 -28.43 11.60 -8.99
CA SER A 58 -29.06 12.45 -9.96
C SER A 58 -30.34 11.81 -10.51
N VAL A 59 -30.40 10.47 -10.48
CA VAL A 59 -31.44 9.60 -10.97
C VAL A 59 -31.89 8.48 -10.00
N GLY A 60 -31.19 8.18 -8.90
CA GLY A 60 -31.59 7.16 -7.90
C GLY A 60 -31.88 5.76 -8.47
N LEU A 61 -31.31 5.41 -9.63
CA LEU A 61 -31.82 4.31 -10.47
C LEU A 61 -31.57 2.92 -9.91
N PHE A 62 -30.38 2.70 -9.38
CA PHE A 62 -29.95 1.42 -8.88
C PHE A 62 -29.26 1.71 -7.51
N GLY A 63 -29.48 0.88 -6.46
CA GLY A 63 -29.08 1.00 -5.04
C GLY A 63 -27.65 0.76 -4.57
N LYS A 64 -26.86 -0.30 -4.92
CA LYS A 64 -25.38 -0.40 -4.70
C LYS A 64 -24.64 -1.72 -5.27
N GLU A 65 -23.79 -1.79 -6.36
CA GLU A 65 -22.97 -2.92 -7.05
C GLU A 65 -21.42 -2.84 -7.59
N LEU A 66 -20.93 -2.38 -8.77
CA LEU A 66 -19.44 -2.37 -9.15
C LEU A 66 -18.76 -1.19 -9.99
N TYR A 67 -17.82 -0.37 -9.47
CA TYR A 67 -17.04 0.79 -10.09
C TYR A 67 -15.62 0.49 -10.64
N LYS A 68 -15.02 1.42 -11.43
CA LYS A 68 -13.57 1.52 -11.74
C LYS A 68 -13.03 2.89 -12.22
N THR A 69 -11.76 2.99 -12.70
CA THR A 69 -11.11 4.18 -13.34
C THR A 69 -9.72 3.94 -13.96
N ASP A 70 -9.16 4.95 -14.65
CA ASP A 70 -7.72 5.25 -14.84
C ASP A 70 -7.14 6.46 -14.06
N GLY A 71 -7.92 7.23 -13.29
CA GLY A 71 -7.51 8.45 -12.58
C GLY A 71 -7.76 9.71 -13.40
N SER A 72 -8.83 9.69 -14.20
CA SER A 72 -9.38 10.80 -14.97
C SER A 72 -10.92 10.80 -14.97
N MET A 73 -11.50 11.96 -15.35
CA MET A 73 -12.94 12.19 -15.47
C MET A 73 -13.62 11.12 -16.32
N ALA A 74 -13.00 10.87 -17.47
CA ALA A 74 -13.53 9.98 -18.49
C ALA A 74 -13.33 8.50 -18.18
N GLY A 75 -12.30 8.13 -17.41
CA GLY A 75 -12.03 6.72 -17.10
C GLY A 75 -12.90 6.16 -15.99
N THR A 76 -13.50 7.00 -15.15
CA THR A 76 -14.15 6.61 -13.88
C THR A 76 -15.58 6.15 -14.09
N VAL A 77 -15.70 4.99 -14.74
CA VAL A 77 -16.90 4.53 -15.44
C VAL A 77 -17.30 3.11 -15.06
N LEU A 78 -18.45 2.74 -15.62
CA LEU A 78 -19.16 1.50 -15.41
C LEU A 78 -18.28 0.27 -15.56
N VAL A 79 -18.46 -0.67 -14.65
CA VAL A 79 -18.18 -2.08 -14.96
C VAL A 79 -19.50 -2.84 -15.15
N THR A 80 -20.21 -3.38 -14.14
CA THR A 80 -21.39 -4.26 -14.37
C THR A 80 -22.53 -4.14 -13.36
N ASP A 81 -23.77 -4.28 -13.86
CA ASP A 81 -24.98 -4.51 -13.06
C ASP A 81 -25.22 -5.99 -12.74
N ILE A 82 -25.00 -6.35 -11.48
CA ILE A 82 -25.13 -7.73 -11.00
C ILE A 82 -26.52 -8.10 -10.43
N MET A 83 -27.29 -7.20 -9.80
CA MET A 83 -28.59 -7.42 -9.08
C MET A 83 -29.81 -6.53 -9.46
N PRO A 84 -30.05 -6.27 -10.75
CA PRO A 84 -30.85 -5.18 -11.35
C PRO A 84 -31.78 -4.30 -10.47
N GLY A 85 -31.54 -2.98 -10.46
CA GLY A 85 -32.39 -1.94 -9.86
C GLY A 85 -32.06 -1.46 -8.43
N THR A 86 -33.01 -0.86 -7.72
CA THR A 86 -32.74 0.06 -6.58
C THR A 86 -32.16 -0.54 -5.29
N GLY A 87 -31.96 -1.85 -5.21
CA GLY A 87 -31.34 -2.50 -4.05
C GLY A 87 -29.81 -2.40 -4.08
N ALA A 88 -29.17 -3.00 -3.10
CA ALA A 88 -27.74 -2.87 -2.80
C ALA A 88 -27.13 -4.30 -2.55
N SER A 89 -25.88 -4.68 -2.99
CA SER A 89 -25.48 -6.07 -3.41
C SER A 89 -24.15 -6.72 -2.90
N GLY A 90 -23.95 -6.95 -1.61
CA GLY A 90 -23.14 -8.08 -1.12
C GLY A 90 -21.75 -8.01 -0.43
N PRO A 91 -20.98 -6.95 -0.13
CA PRO A 91 -19.52 -7.09 -0.02
C PRO A 91 -18.64 -6.56 1.13
N ALA A 92 -17.41 -7.12 1.26
CA ALA A 92 -16.39 -6.76 2.27
C ALA A 92 -14.95 -7.41 2.12
N GLY A 93 -13.78 -6.84 2.52
CA GLY A 93 -12.41 -7.45 2.84
C GLY A 93 -11.39 -8.12 1.83
N LEU A 94 -10.27 -7.55 1.29
CA LEU A 94 -9.82 -8.04 -0.06
C LEU A 94 -8.44 -7.72 -0.81
N THR A 95 -8.07 -8.45 -1.92
CA THR A 95 -6.86 -8.21 -2.83
C THR A 95 -6.74 -8.86 -4.27
N GLU A 96 -5.86 -8.25 -5.12
CA GLU A 96 -5.18 -8.70 -6.39
C GLU A 96 -4.90 -10.20 -6.60
N MET A 97 -5.30 -10.78 -7.74
CA MET A 97 -4.80 -12.04 -8.32
C MET A 97 -4.79 -12.03 -9.87
N ASN A 98 -3.61 -12.34 -10.44
CA ASN A 98 -3.41 -12.67 -11.86
C ASN A 98 -3.91 -11.59 -12.87
N GLY A 99 -4.05 -10.33 -12.44
CA GLY A 99 -4.46 -9.22 -13.32
C GLY A 99 -5.93 -9.23 -13.77
N LEU A 100 -6.77 -10.10 -13.21
CA LEU A 100 -8.24 -10.02 -13.32
C LEU A 100 -8.80 -9.18 -12.16
N LEU A 101 -10.04 -9.40 -11.78
CA LEU A 101 -10.58 -9.40 -10.42
C LEU A 101 -11.11 -10.79 -10.13
N TYR A 102 -11.15 -11.20 -8.87
CA TYR A 102 -12.08 -12.24 -8.38
C TYR A 102 -12.60 -11.89 -7.00
N PHE A 103 -13.88 -12.10 -6.62
CA PHE A 103 -14.45 -11.18 -5.64
C PHE A 103 -15.39 -11.53 -4.48
N SER A 104 -16.26 -10.59 -4.04
CA SER A 104 -16.96 -10.62 -2.76
C SER A 104 -18.37 -10.00 -2.59
N ALA A 105 -19.32 -10.11 -3.52
CA ALA A 105 -20.69 -9.52 -3.51
C ALA A 105 -21.91 -10.34 -4.07
N THR A 106 -23.02 -9.76 -4.62
CA THR A 106 -24.34 -10.43 -4.91
C THR A 106 -24.96 -10.36 -6.37
N SER A 107 -25.74 -11.39 -6.89
CA SER A 107 -26.48 -11.61 -8.23
C SER A 107 -27.81 -12.50 -8.31
N PRO A 108 -29.04 -12.05 -8.69
CA PRO A 108 -30.36 -12.37 -8.07
C PRO A 108 -30.92 -13.81 -7.94
N ASN A 109 -30.19 -14.88 -8.27
CA ASN A 109 -30.83 -16.16 -8.62
C ASN A 109 -30.43 -17.36 -7.78
N VAL A 110 -29.15 -17.46 -7.43
CA VAL A 110 -28.56 -18.68 -6.88
C VAL A 110 -28.10 -18.52 -5.42
N GLY A 111 -28.06 -17.30 -4.84
CA GLY A 111 -27.90 -17.04 -3.40
C GLY A 111 -26.62 -16.34 -2.82
N ASN A 112 -25.36 -16.52 -3.29
CA ASN A 112 -24.01 -15.78 -3.25
C ASN A 112 -22.60 -16.33 -3.86
N GLU A 113 -21.54 -16.81 -3.17
CA GLU A 113 -20.46 -17.78 -3.66
C GLU A 113 -18.94 -17.55 -3.97
N LEU A 114 -18.45 -17.58 -5.23
CA LEU A 114 -17.12 -17.10 -5.71
C LEU A 114 -17.29 -16.50 -7.12
N MET A 115 -16.80 -15.27 -7.38
CA MET A 115 -17.02 -14.50 -8.64
C MET A 115 -15.75 -13.80 -9.16
N LYS A 116 -15.82 -13.11 -10.31
CA LYS A 116 -14.68 -12.42 -10.98
C LYS A 116 -15.05 -11.38 -12.01
N SER A 117 -14.13 -10.45 -12.32
CA SER A 117 -14.32 -9.38 -13.32
C SER A 117 -13.01 -8.94 -13.97
N GLU A 118 -12.90 -8.82 -15.29
CA GLU A 118 -11.79 -8.08 -15.93
C GLU A 118 -11.95 -6.54 -15.85
N GLY A 119 -12.90 -6.05 -15.05
CA GLY A 119 -13.28 -4.65 -15.04
C GLY A 119 -14.20 -4.26 -16.20
N THR A 120 -14.98 -5.19 -16.77
CA THR A 120 -16.02 -4.88 -17.77
C THR A 120 -17.35 -5.57 -17.45
N ASP A 121 -18.45 -5.03 -17.97
CA ASP A 121 -19.83 -5.53 -17.78
C ASP A 121 -19.92 -7.05 -18.05
N ALA A 122 -19.67 -7.42 -19.30
CA ALA A 122 -19.64 -8.79 -19.80
C ALA A 122 -18.47 -9.63 -19.27
N GLY A 123 -17.45 -8.99 -18.70
CA GLY A 123 -16.27 -9.65 -18.13
C GLY A 123 -16.47 -10.13 -16.70
N THR A 124 -17.67 -9.94 -16.13
CA THR A 124 -17.97 -10.16 -14.72
C THR A 124 -18.85 -11.39 -14.51
N GLU A 125 -18.32 -12.46 -13.90
CA GLU A 125 -18.95 -13.79 -13.85
C GLU A 125 -18.69 -14.61 -12.58
N LEU A 126 -19.63 -15.52 -12.27
CA LEU A 126 -19.51 -16.58 -11.27
C LEU A 126 -18.32 -17.50 -11.58
N VAL A 127 -17.38 -17.64 -10.63
CA VAL A 127 -16.36 -18.69 -10.66
C VAL A 127 -16.95 -20.02 -10.24
N LYS A 128 -17.76 -20.10 -9.18
CA LYS A 128 -18.39 -21.34 -8.72
C LYS A 128 -19.65 -21.09 -7.91
N ASP A 129 -20.59 -22.05 -7.94
CA ASP A 129 -21.60 -22.33 -6.90
C ASP A 129 -21.09 -23.46 -5.95
N ILE A 130 -20.94 -23.21 -4.64
CA ILE A 130 -20.31 -24.09 -3.63
C ILE A 130 -21.36 -24.58 -2.61
N ASN A 131 -22.40 -23.79 -2.30
CA ASN A 131 -23.60 -24.25 -1.60
C ASN A 131 -24.90 -23.89 -2.36
N PRO A 132 -25.24 -24.65 -3.40
CA PRO A 132 -26.49 -24.48 -4.15
C PRO A 132 -27.77 -24.75 -3.32
N ALA A 133 -27.66 -25.22 -2.06
CA ALA A 133 -28.76 -25.82 -1.30
C ALA A 133 -29.34 -24.88 -0.25
N ALA A 134 -28.50 -24.16 0.50
CA ALA A 134 -28.95 -23.00 1.28
C ALA A 134 -29.17 -21.79 0.36
N SER A 135 -28.88 -21.94 -0.95
CA SER A 135 -28.45 -20.87 -1.87
C SER A 135 -27.16 -20.21 -1.36
N ASN A 136 -26.53 -20.69 -0.28
CA ASN A 136 -25.84 -19.80 0.64
C ASN A 136 -24.45 -20.35 1.11
N SER A 137 -23.30 -19.68 0.93
CA SER A 137 -21.92 -20.18 1.23
C SER A 137 -20.88 -19.12 1.56
N TYR A 138 -20.75 -18.09 0.72
CA TYR A 138 -19.97 -16.84 0.83
C TYR A 138 -18.42 -16.77 0.56
N PRO A 139 -17.57 -17.81 0.66
CA PRO A 139 -16.11 -17.89 1.05
C PRO A 139 -15.31 -16.74 1.69
N THR A 140 -14.08 -17.00 2.24
CA THR A 140 -13.33 -16.01 3.08
C THR A 140 -11.99 -15.23 2.84
N GLN A 141 -11.99 -13.92 3.27
CA GLN A 141 -11.01 -12.75 3.48
C GLN A 141 -9.91 -12.52 2.43
N LEU A 142 -9.65 -11.46 1.60
CA LEU A 142 -8.84 -11.66 0.31
C LEU A 142 -7.46 -11.07 -0.07
N THR A 143 -6.72 -11.85 -0.90
CA THR A 143 -5.35 -11.81 -1.50
C THR A 143 -5.12 -13.06 -2.36
N ASN A 144 -3.89 -13.56 -2.48
CA ASN A 144 -3.35 -14.32 -3.58
C ASN A 144 -2.00 -14.92 -3.13
N VAL A 145 -1.82 -16.24 -3.24
CA VAL A 145 -0.49 -16.86 -3.17
C VAL A 145 -0.11 -17.35 -4.55
N ASN A 146 0.68 -16.53 -5.23
CA ASN A 146 1.33 -16.84 -6.52
C ASN A 146 0.36 -17.40 -7.58
N GLY A 147 -0.84 -16.81 -7.65
CA GLY A 147 -1.89 -17.17 -8.60
C GLY A 147 -2.79 -18.33 -8.17
N VAL A 148 -2.70 -18.77 -6.91
CA VAL A 148 -3.58 -19.79 -6.31
C VAL A 148 -4.19 -19.25 -5.02
N LEU A 149 -5.39 -19.75 -4.74
CA LEU A 149 -6.35 -19.04 -3.94
C LEU A 149 -7.03 -19.89 -2.86
N TYR A 150 -6.20 -20.43 -1.99
CA TYR A 150 -6.48 -21.15 -0.75
C TYR A 150 -7.41 -20.32 0.18
N PHE A 151 -8.72 -20.58 0.19
CA PHE A 151 -9.79 -19.68 0.69
C PHE A 151 -11.02 -20.39 1.27
N VAL A 152 -12.00 -19.65 1.80
CA VAL A 152 -12.74 -20.16 2.98
C VAL A 152 -14.27 -20.35 2.84
N ALA A 153 -14.74 -21.20 1.91
CA ALA A 153 -16.17 -21.40 1.57
C ALA A 153 -16.97 -22.26 2.57
N ASN A 154 -18.31 -22.13 2.60
CA ASN A 154 -19.21 -23.05 3.33
C ASN A 154 -20.06 -23.77 2.29
N ASN A 155 -19.93 -25.08 2.12
CA ASN A 155 -20.72 -25.82 1.12
C ASN A 155 -22.08 -26.36 1.61
N GLY A 156 -22.50 -26.05 2.84
CA GLY A 156 -23.77 -26.47 3.45
C GLY A 156 -23.84 -27.89 3.99
N VAL A 157 -22.84 -28.72 3.69
CA VAL A 157 -22.68 -30.07 4.22
C VAL A 157 -21.60 -30.06 5.29
N THR A 158 -20.56 -29.32 4.95
CA THR A 158 -19.48 -28.99 5.82
C THR A 158 -19.66 -27.53 6.35
N GLY A 159 -18.94 -26.49 5.92
CA GLY A 159 -18.96 -25.12 6.54
C GLY A 159 -17.65 -24.29 6.75
N ASN A 160 -16.67 -24.69 7.58
CA ASN A 160 -15.44 -23.96 7.92
C ASN A 160 -13.99 -24.61 7.79
N GLU A 161 -13.72 -25.80 7.19
CA GLU A 161 -12.42 -26.42 6.68
C GLU A 161 -12.13 -26.43 5.12
N LEU A 162 -10.92 -26.11 4.66
CA LEU A 162 -10.49 -25.31 3.45
C LEU A 162 -11.04 -25.49 2.06
N TRP A 163 -11.00 -24.43 1.25
CA TRP A 163 -10.95 -24.44 -0.23
C TRP A 163 -9.65 -23.94 -0.82
N LYS A 164 -9.47 -24.13 -2.11
CA LYS A 164 -8.71 -23.18 -2.92
C LYS A 164 -9.49 -22.87 -4.18
N SER A 165 -9.07 -21.85 -4.92
CA SER A 165 -9.43 -21.64 -6.32
C SER A 165 -8.18 -21.36 -7.16
N ASP A 166 -8.32 -21.49 -8.47
CA ASP A 166 -7.41 -20.99 -9.51
C ASP A 166 -8.10 -19.91 -10.39
N GLY A 167 -9.33 -19.51 -10.01
CA GLY A 167 -10.20 -18.68 -10.82
C GLY A 167 -11.22 -19.42 -11.70
N THR A 168 -11.35 -20.74 -11.54
CA THR A 168 -12.28 -21.60 -12.27
C THR A 168 -13.16 -22.46 -11.36
N THR A 169 -14.36 -22.83 -11.81
CA THR A 169 -15.28 -23.72 -11.08
C THR A 169 -14.67 -25.07 -10.70
N ALA A 170 -13.73 -25.55 -11.51
CA ALA A 170 -13.08 -26.84 -11.31
C ALA A 170 -11.91 -26.76 -10.32
N GLY A 171 -11.15 -25.67 -10.31
CA GLY A 171 -10.09 -25.42 -9.32
C GLY A 171 -10.64 -24.94 -7.98
N THR A 172 -11.88 -24.43 -7.93
CA THR A 172 -12.57 -24.04 -6.70
C THR A 172 -13.04 -25.28 -5.92
N VAL A 173 -12.17 -25.81 -5.03
CA VAL A 173 -12.39 -27.10 -4.33
C VAL A 173 -12.01 -27.06 -2.86
N LEU A 174 -12.73 -27.84 -2.05
CA LEU A 174 -12.31 -28.27 -0.70
C LEU A 174 -10.88 -28.84 -0.74
N VAL A 175 -10.03 -28.43 0.20
CA VAL A 175 -8.64 -28.87 0.39
C VAL A 175 -8.53 -29.85 1.54
N LYS A 176 -9.16 -29.62 2.70
CA LYS A 176 -9.27 -30.62 3.78
C LYS A 176 -10.41 -30.35 4.75
N ASP A 177 -11.08 -31.42 5.19
CA ASP A 177 -11.89 -31.48 6.42
C ASP A 177 -10.98 -31.95 7.60
N ILE A 178 -10.83 -31.16 8.66
CA ILE A 178 -9.75 -31.34 9.66
C ILE A 178 -10.21 -31.86 11.03
N ASN A 179 -11.46 -31.64 11.45
CA ASN A 179 -12.05 -32.27 12.65
C ASN A 179 -13.46 -32.88 12.39
N PRO A 180 -13.63 -33.86 11.49
CA PRO A 180 -14.93 -34.26 10.90
C PRO A 180 -16.05 -34.68 11.88
N ASN A 181 -15.75 -34.76 13.17
CA ASN A 181 -16.63 -35.19 14.26
C ASN A 181 -17.59 -34.11 14.73
N TYR A 182 -17.29 -32.86 14.41
CA TYR A 182 -18.21 -31.77 14.61
C TYR A 182 -18.69 -31.27 13.24
N ALA A 183 -19.93 -30.79 13.15
CA ALA A 183 -20.28 -29.75 12.17
C ALA A 183 -20.25 -28.40 12.92
N THR A 184 -19.16 -28.21 13.69
CA THR A 184 -18.99 -27.45 14.94
C THR A 184 -17.56 -27.58 15.56
N SER A 185 -16.40 -27.55 14.83
CA SER A 185 -15.01 -27.23 15.37
C SER A 185 -13.85 -27.21 14.35
N GLY A 186 -12.85 -26.30 14.28
CA GLY A 186 -12.69 -24.93 14.81
C GLY A 186 -11.70 -24.09 13.98
N THR A 187 -12.05 -22.87 13.48
CA THR A 187 -11.58 -22.18 12.20
C THR A 187 -11.24 -20.59 12.11
N ASN A 188 -10.17 -19.87 11.50
CA ASN A 188 -8.85 -19.11 11.90
C ASN A 188 -7.32 -18.91 11.07
N LYS A 189 -6.31 -18.08 10.42
CA LYS A 189 -5.51 -16.90 9.61
C LYS A 189 -4.66 -17.06 8.26
N LEU A 190 -4.76 -16.27 7.13
CA LEU A 190 -3.92 -16.35 5.85
C LEU A 190 -2.99 -15.14 5.46
N THR A 191 -1.78 -15.34 4.85
CA THR A 191 -0.93 -14.42 3.99
C THR A 191 -0.44 -15.27 2.80
N ALA A 192 0.64 -14.89 2.12
CA ALA A 192 1.53 -15.71 1.31
C ALA A 192 2.88 -15.84 2.00
N VAL A 193 3.39 -17.05 2.25
CA VAL A 193 4.81 -17.22 2.58
C VAL A 193 5.46 -18.24 1.66
N GLY A 194 6.22 -17.71 0.69
CA GLY A 194 6.54 -18.44 -0.53
C GLY A 194 5.23 -18.94 -1.16
N ASN A 195 5.05 -20.25 -1.17
CA ASN A 195 3.86 -20.96 -1.68
C ASN A 195 3.04 -21.66 -0.58
N THR A 196 3.45 -21.53 0.69
CA THR A 196 2.80 -22.19 1.82
C THR A 196 1.65 -21.32 2.33
N ILE A 197 0.87 -21.91 3.23
CA ILE A 197 -0.38 -21.41 3.81
C ILE A 197 -0.40 -21.95 5.31
N PHE A 198 -0.61 -21.20 6.42
CA PHE A 198 -0.37 -21.61 7.88
C PHE A 198 -1.55 -21.19 8.81
N PHE A 199 -1.98 -22.03 9.81
CA PHE A 199 -3.28 -21.98 10.55
C PHE A 199 -3.50 -23.06 11.67
N TYR A 200 -4.42 -22.95 12.67
CA TYR A 200 -4.67 -24.03 13.71
C TYR A 200 -6.04 -24.66 13.87
N ALA A 201 -6.10 -25.99 13.73
CA ALA A 201 -7.25 -26.74 14.19
C ALA A 201 -6.96 -27.42 15.49
N THR A 202 -7.96 -27.46 16.35
CA THR A 202 -8.19 -28.74 16.95
C THR A 202 -8.65 -29.61 15.79
N ASP A 203 -7.91 -30.68 15.58
CA ASP A 203 -8.39 -31.91 14.95
C ASP A 203 -9.51 -32.59 15.78
N GLY A 204 -9.98 -31.92 16.85
CA GLY A 204 -10.91 -32.41 17.85
C GLY A 204 -10.21 -32.96 19.09
N THR A 205 -8.89 -33.11 19.04
CA THR A 205 -8.09 -33.75 20.09
C THR A 205 -7.03 -32.85 20.71
N HIS A 206 -6.40 -32.02 19.89
CA HIS A 206 -5.36 -31.08 20.30
C HIS A 206 -5.85 -29.63 20.17
N GLY A 207 -5.00 -28.64 19.87
CA GLY A 207 -5.52 -27.40 19.27
C GLY A 207 -4.57 -26.44 18.54
N TYR A 208 -3.55 -25.84 19.15
CA TYR A 208 -3.07 -24.54 18.65
C TYR A 208 -1.73 -24.49 17.84
N GLU A 209 -0.98 -25.59 17.68
CA GLU A 209 0.36 -25.83 17.05
C GLU A 209 0.93 -25.04 15.84
N LEU A 210 0.94 -25.72 14.70
CA LEU A 210 1.90 -25.59 13.64
C LEU A 210 1.37 -26.11 12.27
N TRP A 211 0.10 -26.52 12.08
CA TRP A 211 -0.43 -26.87 10.75
C TRP A 211 -0.08 -25.80 9.71
N LYS A 212 0.14 -26.31 8.51
CA LYS A 212 0.26 -25.60 7.25
C LYS A 212 -0.59 -26.28 6.20
N SER A 213 -0.84 -25.65 5.07
CA SER A 213 -1.21 -26.30 3.82
C SER A 213 -0.37 -25.74 2.67
N ASP A 214 -0.24 -26.57 1.64
CA ASP A 214 0.24 -26.23 0.29
C ASP A 214 -0.93 -26.27 -0.72
N GLY A 215 -2.17 -26.20 -0.20
CA GLY A 215 -3.41 -26.39 -0.94
C GLY A 215 -3.75 -27.84 -1.25
N THR A 216 -3.15 -28.81 -0.57
CA THR A 216 -3.51 -30.22 -0.68
C THR A 216 -3.85 -30.81 0.67
N GLU A 217 -4.83 -31.71 0.75
CA GLU A 217 -5.24 -32.40 1.99
C GLU A 217 -4.07 -33.05 2.76
N ALA A 218 -3.07 -33.52 2.01
CA ALA A 218 -1.87 -34.19 2.53
C ALA A 218 -0.74 -33.22 2.92
N GLY A 219 -0.74 -32.00 2.39
CA GLY A 219 0.13 -30.91 2.84
C GLY A 219 -0.53 -30.03 3.91
N THR A 220 -1.87 -30.09 4.02
CA THR A 220 -2.69 -29.63 5.14
C THR A 220 -2.41 -30.51 6.37
N VAL A 221 -1.25 -30.34 6.99
CA VAL A 221 -0.75 -31.19 8.10
C VAL A 221 -0.34 -30.39 9.30
N MET A 222 -0.65 -30.96 10.46
CA MET A 222 -0.15 -30.69 11.80
C MET A 222 1.38 -30.79 11.81
N VAL A 223 2.09 -29.79 12.37
CA VAL A 223 3.57 -29.72 12.20
C VAL A 223 4.39 -29.87 13.50
N ARG A 224 3.85 -29.73 14.73
CA ARG A 224 4.46 -30.05 16.05
C ARG A 224 3.55 -29.90 17.29
N ASP A 225 3.44 -30.90 18.16
CA ASP A 225 3.01 -30.73 19.56
C ASP A 225 4.20 -30.50 20.52
N ILE A 226 4.04 -29.68 21.57
CA ILE A 226 4.29 -30.02 23.00
C ILE A 226 3.74 -28.93 23.99
N ASN A 227 2.42 -28.67 24.03
CA ASN A 227 1.67 -27.93 25.09
C ASN A 227 0.71 -28.92 25.76
N PRO A 228 1.24 -30.08 26.15
CA PRO A 228 0.85 -31.24 25.39
C PRO A 228 -0.60 -31.65 25.70
N GLY A 229 -1.43 -31.89 24.69
CA GLY A 229 -2.77 -32.47 24.85
C GLY A 229 -3.91 -31.51 24.50
N SER A 230 -4.78 -31.14 25.45
CA SER A 230 -5.96 -30.31 25.18
C SER A 230 -6.00 -29.01 25.99
N ALA A 231 -4.86 -28.62 26.57
CA ALA A 231 -4.66 -27.38 27.33
C ALA A 231 -4.66 -26.17 26.38
N SER A 232 -3.85 -25.14 26.62
CA SER A 232 -3.65 -24.13 25.59
C SER A 232 -2.43 -23.27 25.77
N SER A 233 -2.24 -22.58 24.68
CA SER A 233 -1.04 -22.10 24.11
C SER A 233 -1.31 -20.95 23.15
N ALA A 234 -2.60 -20.71 22.80
CA ALA A 234 -3.17 -20.26 21.52
C ALA A 234 -2.50 -19.12 20.76
N PRO A 235 -2.91 -18.78 19.51
CA PRO A 235 -2.09 -17.87 18.72
C PRO A 235 -2.69 -16.95 17.63
N ASN A 236 -2.15 -15.74 17.42
CA ASN A 236 -2.70 -14.80 16.43
C ASN A 236 -1.67 -13.86 15.76
N TYR A 237 -1.77 -12.56 15.44
CA TYR A 237 -0.65 -11.78 14.80
C TYR A 237 0.39 -12.57 13.93
N LEU A 238 -0.03 -13.26 12.87
CA LEU A 238 0.85 -14.11 12.05
C LEU A 238 1.48 -13.32 10.91
N THR A 239 2.52 -13.82 10.20
CA THR A 239 3.49 -12.92 9.54
C THR A 239 4.03 -13.27 8.09
N ASN A 240 5.02 -12.57 7.46
CA ASN A 240 5.71 -12.87 6.15
C ASN A 240 7.08 -12.11 5.80
N LEU A 241 8.27 -12.72 5.96
CA LEU A 241 9.60 -12.15 5.61
C LEU A 241 10.59 -13.29 5.32
N ASN A 242 11.42 -13.14 4.29
CA ASN A 242 12.62 -13.98 4.02
C ASN A 242 12.45 -15.52 4.17
N GLY A 243 11.22 -16.07 4.15
CA GLY A 243 10.93 -17.50 4.29
C GLY A 243 11.06 -18.12 5.69
N THR A 244 11.51 -17.40 6.73
CA THR A 244 11.57 -17.89 8.14
C THR A 244 10.36 -17.37 8.92
N LEU A 245 10.12 -17.82 10.14
CA LEU A 245 8.78 -17.92 10.70
C LEU A 245 8.94 -17.56 12.21
N TYR A 246 8.17 -16.66 12.87
CA TYR A 246 8.42 -16.15 14.24
C TYR A 246 7.21 -15.91 15.14
N PHE A 247 7.23 -16.39 16.40
CA PHE A 247 6.00 -16.55 17.19
C PHE A 247 6.08 -16.68 18.72
N SER A 248 5.16 -16.07 19.51
CA SER A 248 5.31 -15.80 20.97
C SER A 248 4.14 -16.23 21.93
N ALA A 249 4.22 -17.31 22.75
CA ALA A 249 3.24 -17.80 23.77
C ALA A 249 3.63 -18.96 24.68
N THR A 250 2.88 -20.10 24.74
CA THR A 250 2.70 -20.91 25.95
C THR A 250 2.72 -22.44 25.79
N ASP A 251 3.67 -23.16 26.43
CA ASP A 251 3.80 -24.64 26.56
C ASP A 251 3.34 -25.22 27.92
N GLY A 252 2.80 -24.39 28.81
CA GLY A 252 2.65 -24.63 30.24
C GLY A 252 3.82 -24.27 31.21
N THR A 253 5.01 -23.80 30.79
CA THR A 253 6.21 -23.57 31.65
C THR A 253 6.90 -22.17 31.74
N SER A 254 7.39 -21.51 30.68
CA SER A 254 8.31 -20.32 30.77
C SER A 254 7.72 -18.87 30.77
N GLY A 255 6.61 -18.62 30.06
CA GLY A 255 5.91 -17.36 29.73
C GLY A 255 5.56 -17.19 28.23
N SER A 256 4.64 -16.27 27.90
CA SER A 256 4.10 -16.02 26.54
C SER A 256 5.01 -15.59 25.31
N GLU A 257 6.22 -16.09 25.05
CA GLU A 257 7.34 -15.15 24.75
C GLU A 257 8.17 -15.00 23.41
N LEU A 258 8.54 -15.99 22.57
CA LEU A 258 9.53 -15.85 21.46
C LEU A 258 10.22 -17.12 20.84
N TRP A 259 9.54 -17.99 20.08
CA TRP A 259 10.21 -18.99 19.20
C TRP A 259 10.15 -18.60 17.69
N LYS A 260 10.56 -19.50 16.77
CA LYS A 260 10.60 -19.33 15.31
C LYS A 260 10.25 -20.61 14.52
N SER A 261 10.38 -20.72 13.17
CA SER A 261 10.30 -21.96 12.31
C SER A 261 10.71 -21.75 10.84
N ASP A 262 10.59 -22.80 10.05
CA ASP A 262 10.69 -22.94 8.58
C ASP A 262 9.50 -23.73 7.95
N GLY A 263 8.54 -24.17 8.76
CA GLY A 263 7.39 -24.98 8.40
C GLY A 263 7.56 -26.43 8.83
N THR A 264 8.44 -26.69 9.81
CA THR A 264 8.72 -28.01 10.38
C THR A 264 8.72 -28.00 11.90
N ALA A 265 8.51 -29.19 12.49
CA ALA A 265 8.54 -29.36 13.95
C ALA A 265 9.87 -28.94 14.57
N ALA A 266 10.95 -29.28 13.87
CA ALA A 266 12.32 -29.10 14.35
C ALA A 266 12.85 -27.69 14.08
N GLY A 267 12.43 -27.04 12.99
CA GLY A 267 12.66 -25.61 12.78
C GLY A 267 11.94 -24.76 13.83
N THR A 268 10.86 -25.30 14.41
CA THR A 268 10.09 -24.62 15.44
C THR A 268 10.83 -24.52 16.76
N VAL A 269 11.51 -23.40 17.04
CA VAL A 269 12.49 -23.29 18.15
C VAL A 269 12.53 -21.94 18.86
N MET A 270 12.85 -21.98 20.16
CA MET A 270 13.27 -20.83 20.96
C MET A 270 14.58 -20.29 20.39
N ALA A 271 15.06 -19.18 20.93
CA ALA A 271 16.50 -19.01 21.00
C ALA A 271 17.00 -18.40 22.32
N LYS A 272 16.11 -17.82 23.12
CA LYS A 272 16.33 -17.55 24.54
C LYS A 272 15.08 -17.90 25.32
N ASP A 273 15.25 -18.44 26.51
CA ASP A 273 14.51 -17.91 27.65
C ASP A 273 15.44 -16.83 28.28
N GLU A 274 14.89 -15.90 29.03
CA GLU A 274 15.34 -14.51 28.92
C GLU A 274 15.04 -13.72 30.19
N SER A 275 13.79 -13.85 30.60
CA SER A 275 13.17 -13.32 31.79
C SER A 275 12.22 -14.42 32.29
N PRO A 276 11.86 -14.51 33.58
CA PRO A 276 11.58 -15.83 34.18
C PRO A 276 10.10 -16.30 34.28
N THR A 277 9.16 -15.87 33.41
CA THR A 277 7.71 -15.94 33.73
C THR A 277 6.67 -15.89 32.60
N ALA A 278 6.54 -14.78 31.86
CA ALA A 278 5.28 -14.30 31.25
C ALA A 278 5.52 -13.20 30.23
N ALA A 279 5.20 -13.31 28.93
CA ALA A 279 5.37 -12.21 27.96
C ALA A 279 4.23 -11.86 27.00
N SER A 280 3.52 -10.73 27.11
CA SER A 280 3.05 -9.89 25.97
C SER A 280 4.16 -9.33 25.04
N PRO A 281 4.57 -10.08 24.01
CA PRO A 281 4.62 -9.46 22.70
C PRO A 281 3.44 -8.62 22.24
N ILE A 282 3.66 -7.97 21.10
CA ILE A 282 2.72 -7.06 20.50
C ILE A 282 3.12 -6.80 19.03
N ASN A 283 2.69 -5.69 18.48
CA ASN A 283 2.58 -5.00 17.19
C ASN A 283 3.34 -5.23 15.85
N LEU A 284 4.19 -6.25 15.70
CA LEU A 284 4.44 -6.97 14.43
C LEU A 284 4.96 -6.33 13.08
N TYR A 285 5.60 -5.13 12.93
CA TYR A 285 5.98 -4.57 11.56
C TYR A 285 7.43 -3.97 11.35
N VAL A 286 8.22 -3.97 10.25
CA VAL A 286 8.24 -4.53 8.87
C VAL A 286 9.18 -3.78 7.85
N PHE A 287 10.48 -3.54 8.15
CA PHE A 287 11.61 -3.41 7.16
C PHE A 287 13.06 -3.38 7.78
N GLY A 288 14.05 -4.00 7.12
CA GLY A 288 15.46 -4.22 7.54
C GLY A 288 15.92 -5.64 7.11
N ASN A 289 17.08 -6.14 7.53
CA ASN A 289 17.29 -7.60 7.76
C ASN A 289 17.20 -7.96 9.24
N ASN A 290 17.43 -6.89 9.99
CA ASN A 290 17.52 -6.68 11.40
C ASN A 290 16.17 -6.13 11.86
N ILE A 291 15.46 -6.93 12.65
CA ILE A 291 14.07 -6.73 13.04
C ILE A 291 13.94 -5.96 14.36
N PHE A 292 12.71 -5.83 14.90
CA PHE A 292 12.36 -5.08 16.12
C PHE A 292 11.04 -5.64 16.81
N TYR A 293 10.63 -5.47 18.10
CA TYR A 293 9.58 -6.32 18.80
C TYR A 293 9.11 -6.05 20.30
N THR A 294 8.59 -4.91 20.75
CA THR A 294 8.15 -4.66 22.18
C THR A 294 7.59 -5.74 23.18
N ALA A 295 8.40 -6.25 24.14
CA ALA A 295 8.07 -7.21 25.21
C ALA A 295 8.82 -7.31 26.64
N PHE A 296 8.58 -6.45 27.70
CA PHE A 296 9.04 -6.30 29.16
C PHE A 296 10.11 -7.27 29.76
N SER A 297 10.93 -6.88 30.74
CA SER A 297 12.10 -7.69 31.16
C SER A 297 11.99 -8.55 32.40
N GLY A 298 10.89 -8.47 33.15
CA GLY A 298 10.58 -9.24 34.35
C GLY A 298 11.57 -9.10 35.51
N ASP A 299 12.64 -8.33 35.34
CA ASP A 299 13.58 -7.99 36.41
C ASP A 299 13.08 -6.85 37.32
N ASN A 300 11.92 -6.25 36.98
CA ASN A 300 11.31 -5.07 37.62
C ASN A 300 12.18 -3.80 37.64
N THR A 301 13.40 -3.82 37.10
CA THR A 301 14.25 -2.65 36.86
C THR A 301 13.88 -1.94 35.56
N THR A 302 13.34 -2.72 34.62
CA THR A 302 12.81 -2.26 33.35
C THR A 302 11.34 -2.71 33.27
N GLY A 303 10.44 -1.81 32.88
CA GLY A 303 9.22 -2.19 32.18
C GLY A 303 9.54 -2.88 30.85
N TYR A 304 9.17 -2.29 29.72
CA TYR A 304 9.68 -2.67 28.38
C TYR A 304 10.78 -1.74 27.86
N GLU A 305 11.82 -2.10 27.10
CA GLU A 305 12.66 -1.04 26.43
C GLU A 305 13.47 -1.50 25.18
N LEU A 306 13.25 -1.09 23.92
CA LEU A 306 14.04 -1.28 22.66
C LEU A 306 14.87 -2.57 22.32
N TRP A 307 15.05 -3.62 23.09
CA TRP A 307 15.08 -5.06 22.72
C TRP A 307 16.25 -5.80 21.73
N LYS A 308 16.07 -6.13 20.41
CA LYS A 308 16.96 -6.73 19.26
C LYS A 308 17.43 -8.23 19.20
N SER A 309 17.54 -8.97 18.03
CA SER A 309 18.01 -10.40 17.62
C SER A 309 18.96 -10.44 16.35
N ASP A 310 18.95 -11.55 15.56
CA ASP A 310 18.90 -11.72 14.07
C ASP A 310 18.15 -13.01 13.58
N GLY A 311 17.40 -13.69 14.45
CA GLY A 311 16.90 -15.05 14.22
C GLY A 311 17.66 -16.12 15.03
N THR A 312 18.53 -15.71 15.96
CA THR A 312 19.45 -16.57 16.72
C THR A 312 19.51 -16.23 18.21
N ALA A 313 20.23 -17.04 19.00
CA ALA A 313 20.37 -17.02 20.46
C ALA A 313 21.11 -15.80 21.07
N VAL A 314 21.56 -14.83 20.26
CA VAL A 314 22.51 -13.79 20.70
C VAL A 314 22.03 -12.38 20.45
N GLY A 315 21.25 -12.16 19.39
CA GLY A 315 21.04 -10.80 18.95
C GLY A 315 20.27 -9.94 19.94
N THR A 316 19.65 -10.56 20.96
CA THR A 316 19.29 -10.05 22.30
C THR A 316 20.50 -9.32 22.92
N MET A 317 20.77 -8.11 22.43
CA MET A 317 21.64 -7.07 23.05
C MET A 317 20.94 -5.73 23.36
N MET A 318 21.28 -5.12 24.51
CA MET A 318 20.49 -4.05 25.15
C MET A 318 20.73 -2.63 24.64
N VAL A 319 19.77 -2.07 23.87
CA VAL A 319 20.00 -0.93 22.98
C VAL A 319 19.78 0.48 23.61
N LYS A 320 19.03 0.71 24.72
CA LYS A 320 18.96 2.02 25.49
C LYS A 320 18.06 2.09 26.72
N ASN A 321 18.41 2.86 27.76
CA ASN A 321 17.44 3.15 28.82
C ASN A 321 16.97 4.61 28.85
N ILE A 322 17.26 5.35 29.92
CA ILE A 322 16.96 6.78 30.16
C ILE A 322 15.49 7.26 30.28
N ASN A 323 14.52 6.42 30.65
CA ASN A 323 13.77 6.70 31.91
C ASN A 323 13.86 5.50 32.82
N PRO A 324 14.98 5.43 33.55
CA PRO A 324 15.34 4.23 34.26
C PRO A 324 14.31 3.91 35.34
N GLY A 325 13.73 2.72 35.23
CA GLY A 325 12.76 2.19 36.17
C GLY A 325 11.77 1.23 35.51
N SER A 326 10.83 0.76 36.31
CA SER A 326 9.70 -0.11 35.98
C SER A 326 8.65 0.53 35.04
N SER A 327 9.05 1.53 34.23
CA SER A 327 8.23 2.73 34.03
C SER A 327 8.14 3.18 32.56
N SER A 328 7.42 2.38 31.78
CA SER A 328 6.74 2.61 30.48
C SER A 328 7.00 3.83 29.53
N SER A 329 6.70 3.61 28.23
CA SER A 329 6.79 4.52 27.06
C SER A 329 6.08 3.90 25.84
N GLN A 330 4.84 3.43 26.05
CA GLN A 330 4.13 2.57 25.13
C GLN A 330 4.27 2.98 23.66
N PRO A 331 4.76 2.09 22.77
CA PRO A 331 5.04 2.44 21.38
C PRO A 331 4.53 1.45 20.34
N THR A 332 3.27 1.46 20.04
CA THR A 332 2.75 0.72 18.91
C THR A 332 3.31 1.29 17.63
N ASP A 333 2.62 1.12 16.50
CA ASP A 333 3.06 1.74 15.28
C ASP A 333 2.48 0.87 14.03
N PHE A 334 2.93 0.69 12.75
CA PHE A 334 4.21 0.80 11.99
C PHE A 334 4.10 0.81 10.41
N LEU A 335 5.17 0.99 9.60
CA LEU A 335 5.20 0.85 8.10
C LEU A 335 6.67 1.00 7.54
N ALA A 336 6.92 1.08 6.22
CA ALA A 336 8.24 1.10 5.54
C ALA A 336 8.60 2.31 4.59
N VAL A 337 9.65 2.15 3.76
CA VAL A 337 10.44 3.08 2.91
C VAL A 337 11.63 3.90 3.45
N GLY A 338 12.50 4.32 2.54
CA GLY A 338 13.58 5.25 2.80
C GLY A 338 14.77 4.56 3.44
N GLY A 339 14.57 3.71 4.47
CA GLY A 339 15.57 2.74 4.93
C GLY A 339 15.84 2.62 6.44
N THR A 340 15.11 3.28 7.35
CA THR A 340 15.20 3.08 8.82
C THR A 340 13.94 3.60 9.56
N LEU A 341 13.47 2.93 10.65
CA LEU A 341 12.03 2.83 11.06
C LEU A 341 11.56 3.93 12.05
N TYR A 342 10.96 3.65 13.22
CA TYR A 342 10.01 4.52 13.95
C TYR A 342 10.31 5.41 15.24
N PHE A 343 11.03 4.96 16.30
CA PHE A 343 11.15 5.37 17.76
C PHE A 343 10.21 6.17 18.75
N THR A 344 10.19 5.88 20.09
CA THR A 344 9.35 6.49 21.19
C THR A 344 10.08 7.26 22.33
N ALA A 345 9.31 7.84 23.26
CA ALA A 345 9.42 7.82 24.72
C ALA A 345 9.17 9.16 25.44
N GLY A 346 7.93 9.39 25.84
CA GLY A 346 7.49 9.12 27.21
C GLY A 346 7.51 10.27 28.24
N THR A 347 8.32 11.33 28.03
CA THR A 347 9.10 12.12 29.04
C THR A 347 8.48 12.39 30.41
N ASN A 348 9.34 12.60 31.43
CA ASN A 348 8.95 12.91 32.80
C ASN A 348 9.31 14.32 33.26
N ASN A 349 10.59 14.67 33.21
CA ASN A 349 11.17 15.91 33.73
C ASN A 349 12.23 16.49 32.77
N GLU A 350 12.64 15.69 31.79
CA GLU A 350 13.88 15.83 31.03
C GLU A 350 13.63 16.78 29.87
N GLY A 351 13.47 18.07 30.20
CA GLY A 351 13.12 19.14 29.27
C GLY A 351 11.78 18.85 28.59
N ARG A 352 11.88 18.37 27.35
CA ARG A 352 10.86 17.54 26.68
C ARG A 352 11.54 16.37 25.96
N GLU A 353 12.70 16.65 25.39
CA GLU A 353 13.66 15.77 24.73
C GLU A 353 13.05 14.96 23.54
N LEU A 354 13.56 13.77 23.12
CA LEU A 354 13.60 13.24 21.72
C LEU A 354 14.40 11.88 21.65
N TRP A 355 13.97 10.66 21.14
CA TRP A 355 14.74 9.38 21.31
C TRP A 355 15.18 8.26 20.24
N LYS A 356 14.69 8.04 18.97
CA LYS A 356 15.38 7.39 17.75
C LYS A 356 15.70 5.83 17.59
N THR A 357 15.73 5.30 16.35
CA THR A 357 16.07 3.92 15.86
C THR A 357 16.88 3.87 14.50
N ASP A 358 17.32 2.66 14.07
CA ASP A 358 17.97 2.21 12.81
C ASP A 358 18.40 0.72 12.88
N GLY A 359 18.82 0.27 14.07
CA GLY A 359 19.29 -1.10 14.32
C GLY A 359 20.62 -1.19 15.10
N THR A 360 21.39 -0.10 15.19
CA THR A 360 22.76 0.00 15.77
C THR A 360 22.76 0.44 17.25
N ASP A 361 23.84 1.09 17.73
CA ASP A 361 23.93 1.83 19.01
C ASP A 361 24.69 3.18 18.90
N ALA A 362 24.39 4.11 19.81
CA ALA A 362 24.70 5.54 19.88
C ALA A 362 24.14 6.51 18.80
N GLY A 363 25.01 6.98 17.88
CA GLY A 363 24.77 8.09 16.96
C GLY A 363 24.87 9.50 17.58
N THR A 364 24.11 10.45 16.98
CA THR A 364 23.56 11.67 17.59
C THR A 364 24.31 13.00 17.67
N VAL A 365 23.53 14.11 17.70
CA VAL A 365 23.94 15.56 17.73
C VAL A 365 23.07 16.76 18.29
N MET A 366 22.23 17.70 18.85
CA MET A 366 21.08 17.80 19.81
C MET A 366 20.26 19.09 19.55
N VAL A 367 18.90 19.02 19.49
CA VAL A 367 17.97 20.06 18.96
C VAL A 367 16.57 20.21 19.66
N LYS A 368 15.41 19.77 19.08
CA LYS A 368 14.05 20.33 19.35
C LYS A 368 12.99 19.60 20.22
N ASP A 369 12.61 20.32 21.29
CA ASP A 369 11.33 20.45 22.02
C ASP A 369 10.04 19.88 21.35
N LEU A 370 8.92 19.66 22.08
CA LEU A 370 7.74 18.90 21.57
C LEU A 370 6.31 19.37 21.95
N ASP A 371 5.85 19.20 23.18
CA ASP A 371 4.84 20.07 23.80
C ASP A 371 5.46 20.41 25.15
N PRO A 372 6.19 21.53 25.23
CA PRO A 372 7.40 21.63 25.99
C PRO A 372 7.05 21.61 27.48
N GLY A 373 7.76 20.77 28.22
CA GLY A 373 7.27 20.33 29.51
C GLY A 373 6.32 19.15 29.35
N SER A 374 5.08 19.26 29.85
CA SER A 374 4.21 18.11 30.19
C SER A 374 2.93 17.95 29.39
N GLY A 375 2.70 18.70 28.31
CA GLY A 375 1.55 18.44 27.45
C GLY A 375 1.78 17.21 26.58
N SER A 376 1.44 17.24 25.29
CA SER A 376 1.27 16.04 24.47
C SER A 376 1.27 16.29 22.97
N SER A 377 1.54 15.23 22.18
CA SER A 377 0.99 15.04 20.84
C SER A 377 0.34 13.65 20.52
N THR A 378 -0.48 13.06 21.40
CA THR A 378 -1.13 11.70 21.42
C THR A 378 -1.13 10.72 20.14
N PRO A 379 -0.02 10.05 19.70
CA PRO A 379 0.21 9.27 18.42
C PRO A 379 -0.50 7.94 17.94
N ALA A 380 -0.72 7.70 16.61
CA ALA A 380 -1.55 6.58 16.06
C ALA A 380 -1.55 6.31 14.50
N ASN A 381 -2.26 5.31 13.97
CA ASN A 381 -2.74 5.14 12.57
C ASN A 381 -1.82 5.24 11.31
N PHE A 382 -0.50 5.41 11.42
CA PHE A 382 0.42 5.51 10.27
C PHE A 382 0.46 4.19 9.38
N THR A 383 0.44 4.32 8.05
CA THR A 383 0.64 3.30 6.98
C THR A 383 1.49 3.79 5.74
N SER A 384 1.10 3.70 4.44
CA SER A 384 2.00 3.61 3.22
C SER A 384 2.02 4.75 2.12
N PHE A 385 3.10 5.01 1.34
CA PHE A 385 3.52 6.14 0.38
C PHE A 385 4.71 7.15 0.68
N ASN A 386 5.53 7.45 -0.33
CA ASN A 386 6.31 8.68 -0.59
C ASN A 386 7.75 8.83 -0.17
N GLY A 387 8.47 7.84 0.35
CA GLY A 387 9.91 8.01 0.63
C GLY A 387 10.20 8.88 1.85
N LYS A 388 9.35 9.87 2.08
CA LYS A 388 8.77 10.36 3.31
C LYS A 388 7.29 9.81 3.33
N LEU A 389 6.29 10.40 4.02
CA LEU A 389 5.81 10.01 5.39
C LEU A 389 4.57 10.92 5.82
N TYR A 390 3.61 10.70 6.76
CA TYR A 390 2.32 11.53 6.95
C TYR A 390 1.55 11.78 8.33
N PHE A 391 2.13 11.80 9.53
CA PHE A 391 1.43 11.67 10.86
C PHE A 391 0.86 12.88 11.63
N LYS A 392 -0.40 12.87 12.08
CA LYS A 392 -1.16 13.91 12.80
C LYS A 392 -0.52 14.61 14.00
N THR A 393 -1.27 15.50 14.68
CA THR A 393 -1.38 15.86 16.12
C THR A 393 -2.70 16.65 16.39
N SER A 394 -3.30 16.68 17.60
CA SER A 394 -4.64 17.22 18.05
C SER A 394 -4.59 18.26 19.24
N GLY A 395 -5.52 18.43 20.19
CA GLY A 395 -5.18 19.17 21.46
C GLY A 395 -5.44 20.69 21.53
N ASN A 396 -4.48 21.57 21.94
CA ASN A 396 -4.73 23.03 22.11
C ASN A 396 -3.81 24.16 21.50
N VAL A 397 -2.86 23.97 20.56
CA VAL A 397 -2.27 25.11 19.77
C VAL A 397 -2.95 25.31 18.43
N ASN A 398 -2.75 24.40 17.47
CA ASN A 398 -3.80 23.65 16.79
C ASN A 398 -3.72 23.19 15.27
N ALA A 399 -2.72 23.47 14.41
CA ALA A 399 -2.47 22.81 13.08
C ALA A 399 -1.03 22.13 12.75
N LEU A 400 -0.79 21.36 11.63
CA LEU A 400 0.31 20.35 11.21
C LEU A 400 1.85 20.55 11.50
N TRP A 401 2.81 19.64 11.19
CA TRP A 401 4.26 19.97 10.92
C TRP A 401 5.05 19.29 9.71
N LYS A 402 5.35 17.96 9.62
CA LYS A 402 6.09 17.10 8.59
C LYS A 402 7.49 16.54 9.01
N SER A 403 8.02 15.47 8.38
CA SER A 403 9.30 14.79 8.64
C SER A 403 10.19 14.29 7.47
N ASP A 404 11.46 14.00 7.78
CA ASP A 404 12.47 13.23 7.04
C ASP A 404 13.60 12.72 7.95
N GLY A 405 13.96 13.39 9.07
CA GLY A 405 14.60 12.72 10.23
C GLY A 405 15.72 13.38 11.06
N THR A 406 15.88 14.71 11.11
CA THR A 406 17.21 15.37 11.19
C THR A 406 17.22 16.75 11.92
N ASN A 407 18.03 17.77 11.54
CA ASN A 407 17.78 19.20 11.86
C ASN A 407 18.15 20.23 10.75
N ALA A 408 17.51 21.42 10.77
CA ALA A 408 17.25 22.40 9.67
C ALA A 408 16.02 22.15 8.70
N GLY A 409 14.83 21.79 9.21
CA GLY A 409 13.66 21.21 8.49
C GLY A 409 12.22 20.98 9.10
N THR A 410 11.78 20.97 10.39
CA THR A 410 10.33 20.94 10.85
C THR A 410 9.70 22.17 11.51
N ILE A 411 8.68 22.74 10.85
CA ILE A 411 7.81 23.86 11.26
C ILE A 411 6.37 23.79 10.64
N LYS A 412 5.93 24.70 9.73
CA LYS A 412 4.58 24.80 9.15
C LYS A 412 4.43 24.63 7.53
N VAL A 413 3.38 24.76 6.69
CA VAL A 413 3.39 25.49 5.36
C VAL A 413 2.33 26.58 4.74
N ASN A 414 1.08 27.26 4.93
CA ASN A 414 -0.24 27.70 5.71
C ASN A 414 -0.37 28.69 6.91
N ASP A 415 0.54 29.53 7.38
CA ASP A 415 0.28 30.15 8.72
C ASP A 415 -0.99 31.06 8.86
N ALA A 416 -1.80 31.17 7.81
CA ALA A 416 -3.16 31.66 7.69
C ALA A 416 -4.35 30.79 8.21
N VAL A 417 -4.34 29.45 8.32
CA VAL A 417 -5.55 28.70 8.73
C VAL A 417 -5.68 28.61 10.26
N ILE A 418 -6.31 29.64 10.84
CA ILE A 418 -6.51 29.83 12.29
C ILE A 418 -8.02 29.92 12.71
N GLY A 419 -8.54 29.05 13.61
CA GLY A 419 -9.96 29.07 14.07
C GLY A 419 -10.83 27.75 14.16
N GLN A 420 -10.69 26.98 15.25
CA GLN A 420 -11.60 26.03 15.95
C GLN A 420 -12.23 24.82 15.24
N GLY A 421 -11.48 23.71 15.06
CA GLY A 421 -12.14 22.39 14.94
C GLY A 421 -11.32 21.09 14.80
N THR A 422 -12.06 19.97 14.64
CA THR A 422 -11.81 18.65 15.27
C THR A 422 -11.45 17.50 14.30
N PHE A 423 -10.63 16.51 14.71
CA PHE A 423 -10.01 15.62 13.71
C PHE A 423 -9.46 14.27 14.21
N ASN A 424 -9.80 13.19 13.49
CA ASN A 424 -9.26 11.82 13.45
C ASN A 424 -9.54 11.26 12.00
N ASP A 425 -8.60 11.23 11.02
CA ASP A 425 -7.96 10.06 10.31
C ASP A 425 -7.25 10.48 8.94
N ILE A 426 -6.59 9.71 8.01
CA ILE A 426 -5.96 10.21 6.69
C ILE A 426 -5.66 9.09 5.63
N MET A 427 -5.85 9.21 4.28
CA MET A 427 -5.56 8.16 3.23
C MET A 427 -4.46 8.38 2.12
N THR A 428 -4.01 7.31 1.38
CA THR A 428 -2.93 7.15 0.37
C THR A 428 -3.20 6.68 -1.15
N GLY A 429 -2.29 6.74 -2.20
CA GLY A 429 -2.40 6.58 -3.75
C GLY A 429 -1.26 6.67 -4.86
N PRO A 430 -1.30 7.46 -6.02
CA PRO A 430 -0.24 7.86 -7.13
C PRO A 430 0.85 9.05 -7.29
N ASN A 431 0.90 10.23 -6.61
CA ASN A 431 1.93 11.10 -5.91
C ASN A 431 1.31 12.32 -5.08
N LYS A 432 1.16 12.37 -3.68
CA LYS A 432 0.32 13.34 -2.79
C LYS A 432 0.20 13.13 -1.22
N ILE A 433 -0.85 13.71 -0.54
CA ILE A 433 -1.54 13.51 0.84
C ILE A 433 -2.99 12.97 0.65
N PHE A 434 -4.10 13.22 1.48
CA PHE A 434 -6.75 14.41 1.07
C PHE A 434 -7.98 14.55 2.16
N PHE A 435 -8.53 15.73 2.61
CA PHE A 435 -9.00 15.94 4.04
C PHE A 435 -10.22 16.85 4.44
N THR A 436 -10.76 16.90 5.73
CA THR A 436 -12.19 17.30 6.22
C THR A 436 -12.69 17.66 7.72
N TYR A 437 -12.62 18.88 8.38
CA TYR A 437 -12.90 19.18 9.88
C TYR A 437 -14.05 20.13 10.35
N ASN A 438 -13.83 21.46 10.50
CA ASN A 438 -14.67 22.48 11.17
C ASN A 438 -13.97 23.88 11.21
N GLY A 439 -14.00 24.75 10.17
CA GLY A 439 -13.30 26.07 10.20
C GLY A 439 -14.12 27.30 9.76
N TYR A 440 -13.49 28.41 9.30
CA TYR A 440 -14.19 29.58 8.72
C TYR A 440 -13.86 29.79 7.22
N LYS A 441 -13.23 30.89 6.77
CA LYS A 441 -12.46 31.04 5.52
C LYS A 441 -11.88 32.45 5.31
N ALA A 442 -10.58 32.55 5.01
CA ALA A 442 -9.97 33.68 4.32
C ALA A 442 -10.45 33.72 2.84
N GLY A 443 -11.65 34.27 2.62
CA GLY A 443 -12.26 34.49 1.29
C GLY A 443 -13.75 34.15 1.17
N TYR A 444 -14.31 33.36 2.09
CA TYR A 444 -15.72 32.92 2.14
C TYR A 444 -16.37 33.41 3.45
N PRO A 445 -17.72 33.35 3.61
CA PRO A 445 -18.40 33.88 4.79
C PRO A 445 -18.11 33.08 6.07
N SER A 446 -17.81 33.76 7.18
CA SER A 446 -17.47 33.14 8.48
C SER A 446 -18.66 32.52 9.24
N THR A 447 -19.76 32.22 8.55
CA THR A 447 -20.94 31.47 9.05
C THR A 447 -21.40 30.37 8.09
N ALA A 448 -20.85 30.36 6.88
CA ALA A 448 -20.95 29.25 5.94
C ALA A 448 -19.87 28.26 6.38
N THR A 449 -20.01 27.66 7.58
CA THR A 449 -18.87 27.19 8.40
C THR A 449 -19.08 25.70 9.11
N GLY A 450 -18.13 23.59 8.78
CA GLY A 450 -18.09 22.14 9.14
C GLY A 450 -16.84 21.44 8.55
N ALA A 451 -16.98 20.25 7.98
CA ALA A 451 -15.87 19.30 7.77
C ALA A 451 -15.18 19.14 6.38
N GLU A 452 -14.42 20.10 5.81
CA GLU A 452 -14.31 20.62 4.39
C GLU A 452 -13.30 20.04 3.36
N PRO A 453 -13.01 20.49 2.11
CA PRO A 453 -12.39 19.62 1.07
C PRO A 453 -10.93 19.81 0.67
N TRP A 454 -10.05 19.08 1.32
CA TRP A 454 -8.68 19.54 1.34
C TRP A 454 -7.81 18.67 0.47
N VAL A 455 -6.91 19.34 -0.25
CA VAL A 455 -5.55 18.87 -0.45
C VAL A 455 -4.58 20.00 -0.28
N SER A 456 -3.45 19.71 0.35
CA SER A 456 -2.18 20.28 -0.08
C SER A 456 -1.47 19.23 -0.91
N ASP A 457 -0.37 19.54 -1.55
CA ASP A 457 0.55 18.65 -2.23
C ASP A 457 1.91 18.54 -1.54
N GLY A 458 2.12 19.39 -0.55
CA GLY A 458 3.41 19.59 0.07
C GLY A 458 3.92 20.98 0.17
N THR A 459 3.13 21.96 -0.20
CA THR A 459 3.59 23.33 -0.23
C THR A 459 2.50 24.30 0.15
N ASP A 460 2.89 25.57 0.28
CA ASP A 460 2.08 26.62 0.87
C ASP A 460 0.91 26.86 -0.04
N ALA A 461 1.16 27.41 -1.22
CA ALA A 461 0.17 27.68 -2.24
C ALA A 461 -0.32 26.44 -3.03
N GLY A 462 0.27 25.27 -2.77
CA GLY A 462 -0.10 24.03 -3.43
C GLY A 462 -1.34 23.42 -2.80
N THR A 463 -2.47 24.12 -2.90
CA THR A 463 -3.49 24.10 -1.82
C THR A 463 -4.84 24.77 -2.12
N VAL A 464 -5.92 24.02 -2.37
CA VAL A 464 -7.28 24.57 -2.46
C VAL A 464 -8.39 23.53 -2.13
N LEU A 465 -9.62 24.03 -2.10
CA LEU A 465 -10.96 23.42 -1.95
C LEU A 465 -11.28 22.50 -3.11
N LEU A 466 -11.84 21.32 -2.83
CA LEU A 466 -12.31 20.44 -3.90
C LEU A 466 -13.48 21.06 -4.60
N LYS A 467 -14.54 21.31 -3.83
CA LYS A 467 -15.86 21.65 -4.33
C LYS A 467 -16.78 21.99 -3.13
N ASP A 468 -17.73 22.90 -3.31
CA ASP A 468 -18.85 23.32 -2.43
C ASP A 468 -20.17 22.55 -2.70
N ILE A 469 -21.19 22.42 -1.79
CA ILE A 469 -22.66 22.34 -2.09
C ILE A 469 -23.76 21.92 -1.03
N ASN A 470 -23.52 21.55 0.25
CA ASN A 470 -24.58 21.59 1.31
C ASN A 470 -24.81 23.07 1.58
N THR A 471 -24.98 23.83 0.49
CA THR A 471 -24.78 25.26 0.13
C THR A 471 -25.58 26.19 1.04
N ARG A 472 -26.28 25.54 1.95
CA ARG A 472 -27.21 25.86 3.01
C ARG A 472 -26.48 26.09 4.34
N ASN A 473 -25.15 26.06 4.37
CA ASN A 473 -24.26 26.41 5.50
C ASN A 473 -24.28 25.37 6.63
N SER A 474 -24.00 24.09 6.32
CA SER A 474 -24.02 23.02 7.31
C SER A 474 -22.84 22.07 7.15
N THR A 475 -22.32 21.59 8.27
CA THR A 475 -21.47 20.39 8.26
C THR A 475 -22.25 19.24 7.68
N SER A 476 -21.47 18.26 7.31
CA SER A 476 -21.96 17.14 6.56
C SER A 476 -21.56 15.83 7.21
N ASN A 477 -20.57 15.86 8.12
CA ASN A 477 -19.92 14.69 8.73
C ASN A 477 -19.67 13.63 7.69
N PRO A 478 -18.79 13.97 6.75
CA PRO A 478 -17.27 13.95 6.75
C PRO A 478 -15.56 11.47 6.67
N TYR A 479 -15.90 10.13 6.87
CA TYR A 479 -15.07 9.00 7.34
C TYR A 479 -15.16 7.76 6.46
N SER A 480 -14.04 7.07 6.22
CA SER A 480 -13.81 5.97 5.26
C SER A 480 -13.16 6.20 3.90
N PHE A 481 -12.25 7.18 3.78
CA PHE A 481 -11.37 7.29 2.59
C PHE A 481 -10.73 5.87 2.39
N CYS A 482 -10.98 5.13 1.28
CA CYS A 482 -10.47 3.78 0.88
C CYS A 482 -9.73 3.65 -0.50
N LYS A 483 -8.44 3.23 -0.68
CA LYS A 483 -7.69 3.27 -1.99
C LYS A 483 -7.57 2.08 -2.96
N ILE A 484 -8.38 2.18 -3.96
CA ILE A 484 -8.88 1.04 -4.67
C ILE A 484 -8.22 0.89 -6.05
N GLY A 485 -7.03 1.48 -6.23
CA GLY A 485 -6.25 1.45 -7.47
C GLY A 485 -5.80 2.82 -7.97
N ASN A 486 -6.69 3.82 -8.07
CA ASN A 486 -6.41 5.24 -8.35
C ASN A 486 -7.31 6.27 -7.60
N ILE A 487 -8.36 5.87 -6.85
CA ILE A 487 -9.44 6.74 -6.30
C ILE A 487 -10.17 6.07 -5.04
N ILE A 488 -11.08 6.75 -4.27
CA ILE A 488 -11.35 6.57 -2.80
C ILE A 488 -12.74 6.92 -2.19
N TYR A 489 -13.43 6.14 -1.35
CA TYR A 489 -14.88 6.39 -1.07
C TYR A 489 -15.13 6.78 0.43
N PHE A 490 -16.31 7.19 0.97
CA PHE A 490 -16.35 8.19 2.11
C PHE A 490 -17.34 8.10 3.34
N LYS A 491 -17.87 9.24 3.87
CA LYS A 491 -19.26 9.50 4.34
C LYS A 491 -19.85 10.79 3.65
N ALA A 492 -20.80 11.63 4.15
CA ALA A 492 -21.41 12.86 3.53
C ALA A 492 -22.78 13.32 4.12
N SER A 493 -23.16 14.62 4.07
CA SER A 493 -24.55 15.07 4.31
C SER A 493 -24.84 16.48 3.84
N ASP A 494 -25.79 16.64 2.92
CA ASP A 494 -26.12 17.86 2.18
C ASP A 494 -27.44 18.50 2.54
N GLY A 495 -28.19 17.84 3.42
CA GLY A 495 -29.59 18.15 3.64
C GLY A 495 -30.44 18.06 2.36
N ILE A 496 -30.08 17.22 1.37
CA ILE A 496 -30.97 16.83 0.25
C ILE A 496 -31.02 15.31 0.08
N THR A 497 -29.87 14.67 -0.12
CA THR A 497 -29.73 13.20 -0.18
C THR A 497 -29.39 12.57 1.17
N GLY A 498 -28.89 13.31 2.16
CA GLY A 498 -28.82 12.80 3.53
C GLY A 498 -27.55 11.99 3.83
N ASN A 499 -27.54 10.65 3.90
CA ASN A 499 -26.37 9.85 4.30
C ASN A 499 -26.14 8.61 3.37
N GLU A 500 -25.91 8.84 2.06
CA GLU A 500 -25.98 7.91 0.90
C GLU A 500 -24.69 7.52 0.09
N LEU A 501 -24.09 8.32 -0.83
CA LEU A 501 -22.80 7.97 -1.48
C LEU A 501 -22.11 9.07 -2.34
N TRP A 502 -20.77 9.23 -2.32
CA TRP A 502 -19.97 10.34 -2.90
C TRP A 502 -18.59 9.83 -3.54
N LYS A 503 -17.95 10.44 -4.61
CA LYS A 503 -16.72 9.97 -5.42
C LYS A 503 -15.92 11.04 -6.27
N THR A 504 -14.68 10.84 -6.82
CA THR A 504 -13.76 11.86 -7.53
C THR A 504 -12.22 11.63 -7.71
N ASP A 505 -11.45 12.28 -8.60
CA ASP A 505 -9.97 12.44 -8.39
C ASP A 505 -9.51 13.88 -8.12
N GLY A 506 -10.28 14.93 -8.44
CA GLY A 506 -10.06 16.21 -7.75
C GLY A 506 -10.61 17.55 -8.29
N THR A 507 -11.35 17.71 -9.39
CA THR A 507 -11.90 19.06 -9.72
C THR A 507 -13.08 19.39 -8.79
N GLU A 508 -13.66 20.59 -8.85
CA GLU A 508 -15.13 20.68 -8.71
C GLU A 508 -15.81 19.59 -9.57
N ALA A 509 -15.40 19.52 -10.84
CA ALA A 509 -15.62 18.43 -11.78
C ALA A 509 -14.88 17.12 -11.48
N GLY A 510 -14.35 17.01 -10.26
CA GLY A 510 -13.89 15.82 -9.59
C GLY A 510 -15.09 15.03 -9.17
N THR A 511 -16.00 15.74 -8.54
CA THR A 511 -16.65 15.11 -7.43
C THR A 511 -18.11 14.82 -7.82
N VAL A 512 -18.44 13.51 -7.87
CA VAL A 512 -19.72 12.74 -7.98
C VAL A 512 -20.50 12.48 -6.70
N LEU A 513 -21.71 13.01 -6.55
CA LEU A 513 -22.76 12.34 -5.78
C LEU A 513 -22.94 11.02 -6.48
N VAL A 514 -23.33 10.04 -5.71
CA VAL A 514 -23.70 8.76 -6.23
C VAL A 514 -24.94 8.26 -5.40
N LYS A 515 -25.98 7.59 -5.99
CA LYS A 515 -27.32 7.27 -5.34
C LYS A 515 -27.16 7.07 -3.84
N ASP A 516 -27.70 7.97 -3.03
CA ASP A 516 -29.15 8.11 -2.73
C ASP A 516 -29.83 6.75 -2.39
N ILE A 517 -29.07 5.81 -1.79
CA ILE A 517 -29.46 4.41 -1.50
C ILE A 517 -30.84 4.38 -0.87
N ARG A 518 -31.04 5.27 0.09
CA ARG A 518 -32.25 5.58 0.83
C ARG A 518 -32.84 6.94 0.41
N LEU A 519 -33.18 7.01 -0.88
CA LEU A 519 -33.93 8.05 -1.59
C LEU A 519 -34.48 9.23 -0.75
N GLY A 520 -33.96 10.44 -1.03
CA GLY A 520 -34.37 11.68 -0.37
C GLY A 520 -33.48 11.97 0.84
N THR A 521 -33.96 12.63 1.89
CA THR A 521 -33.11 12.98 3.06
C THR A 521 -32.90 11.78 4.01
N GLY A 522 -32.64 10.59 3.46
CA GLY A 522 -32.42 9.37 4.21
C GLY A 522 -31.02 9.27 4.81
N ASN A 523 -30.77 8.18 5.53
CA ASN A 523 -29.44 7.77 5.95
C ASN A 523 -29.21 6.29 5.63
N SER A 524 -28.30 5.96 4.73
CA SER A 524 -27.83 4.59 4.49
C SER A 524 -26.59 4.19 5.30
N ASP A 525 -25.92 5.15 5.94
CA ASP A 525 -24.69 5.00 6.73
C ASP A 525 -23.73 3.84 6.29
N PRO A 526 -23.18 3.89 5.06
CA PRO A 526 -22.43 2.79 4.44
C PRO A 526 -21.06 2.31 5.00
N VAL A 527 -21.02 1.80 6.22
CA VAL A 527 -19.83 1.32 6.94
C VAL A 527 -19.01 0.22 6.26
N TYR A 528 -17.74 0.09 6.67
CA TYR A 528 -16.74 -0.89 6.23
C TYR A 528 -16.58 -0.94 4.71
N LEU A 529 -15.61 -0.27 4.10
CA LEU A 529 -15.28 -0.45 2.66
C LEU A 529 -14.01 -1.31 2.47
N THR A 530 -13.87 -2.14 1.41
CA THR A 530 -12.57 -2.74 0.95
C THR A 530 -12.40 -2.83 -0.58
N ASN A 531 -11.21 -2.91 -1.26
CA ASN A 531 -11.06 -3.40 -2.69
C ASN A 531 -10.17 -4.66 -2.94
N LEU A 532 -10.57 -5.49 -3.94
CA LEU A 532 -10.30 -6.93 -4.16
C LEU A 532 -9.54 -7.33 -5.41
N ASN A 533 -8.77 -6.51 -6.14
CA ASN A 533 -8.33 -6.77 -7.53
C ASN A 533 -9.31 -6.09 -8.52
N GLY A 534 -10.21 -5.18 -8.09
CA GLY A 534 -11.25 -4.77 -9.06
C GLY A 534 -12.49 -3.96 -8.67
N ILE A 535 -13.17 -4.13 -7.56
CA ILE A 535 -14.59 -3.72 -7.53
C ILE A 535 -15.11 -2.95 -6.26
N LEU A 536 -14.36 -2.64 -5.18
CA LEU A 536 -14.80 -2.18 -3.80
C LEU A 536 -16.07 -2.84 -3.17
N TYR A 537 -16.21 -2.72 -1.85
CA TYR A 537 -16.97 -3.68 -1.08
C TYR A 537 -17.44 -3.16 0.30
N PHE A 538 -18.74 -2.99 0.63
CA PHE A 538 -19.15 -2.35 1.91
C PHE A 538 -20.50 -2.72 2.59
N SER A 539 -21.01 -1.97 3.57
CA SER A 539 -22.26 -2.27 4.32
C SER A 539 -23.15 -1.03 4.53
N ALA A 540 -24.38 -0.95 3.95
CA ALA A 540 -25.28 0.23 3.98
C ALA A 540 -26.78 -0.11 4.15
N SER A 541 -27.68 0.89 4.14
CA SER A 541 -29.14 0.72 4.30
C SER A 541 -30.05 1.56 3.38
N ASP A 542 -30.94 0.93 2.61
CA ASP A 542 -31.90 1.60 1.70
C ASP A 542 -33.18 2.05 2.42
N GLY A 543 -33.22 1.89 3.75
CA GLY A 543 -34.38 2.15 4.58
C GLY A 543 -35.45 1.06 4.53
N THR A 544 -35.26 0.01 3.72
CA THR A 544 -36.13 -1.18 3.66
C THR A 544 -35.46 -2.45 4.17
N SER A 545 -34.15 -2.61 4.00
CA SER A 545 -33.40 -3.83 4.34
C SER A 545 -32.34 -3.67 5.43
N GLY A 546 -32.32 -2.59 6.24
CA GLY A 546 -31.37 -2.48 7.36
C GLY A 546 -29.90 -2.21 6.94
N LEU A 547 -28.95 -2.15 7.88
CA LEU A 547 -27.52 -2.01 7.55
C LEU A 547 -26.95 -3.37 7.15
N GLU A 548 -26.74 -3.50 5.86
CA GLU A 548 -26.55 -4.72 5.12
C GLU A 548 -25.44 -4.59 4.09
N LEU A 549 -24.89 -5.75 3.77
CA LEU A 549 -23.63 -5.90 3.08
C LEU A 549 -23.79 -5.54 1.59
N TRP A 550 -23.41 -4.35 1.10
CA TRP A 550 -23.71 -3.77 -0.25
C TRP A 550 -22.56 -2.95 -0.99
N LYS A 551 -22.67 -2.58 -2.30
CA LYS A 551 -21.60 -2.55 -3.39
C LYS A 551 -21.69 -1.26 -4.37
N SER A 552 -21.04 -0.96 -5.56
CA SER A 552 -21.46 -0.11 -6.79
C SER A 552 -20.57 0.50 -7.95
N ASP A 553 -20.98 0.37 -9.22
CA ASP A 553 -21.05 1.36 -10.32
C ASP A 553 -19.88 1.66 -11.26
N GLY A 554 -19.32 2.86 -11.20
CA GLY A 554 -18.79 3.53 -12.40
C GLY A 554 -19.66 4.68 -12.77
N THR A 555 -20.95 4.41 -12.64
CA THR A 555 -22.08 5.32 -12.62
C THR A 555 -23.15 4.61 -11.78
N THR A 556 -24.45 4.84 -12.02
CA THR A 556 -25.47 4.08 -11.29
C THR A 556 -25.66 2.67 -11.82
N ALA A 557 -25.22 2.27 -13.01
CA ALA A 557 -25.93 1.14 -13.64
C ALA A 557 -25.87 -0.18 -12.84
N GLY A 558 -24.71 -0.74 -12.59
CA GLY A 558 -24.55 -1.69 -11.49
C GLY A 558 -24.53 -1.01 -10.14
N THR A 559 -25.72 -0.78 -9.66
CA THR A 559 -25.91 -0.31 -8.31
C THR A 559 -27.05 -1.12 -7.74
N VAL A 560 -26.91 -2.33 -7.18
CA VAL A 560 -28.05 -3.29 -7.26
C VAL A 560 -28.20 -4.27 -6.06
N LEU A 561 -29.27 -5.08 -5.87
CA LEU A 561 -29.83 -5.78 -4.64
C LEU A 561 -29.06 -6.96 -3.90
N VAL A 562 -29.50 -7.43 -2.70
CA VAL A 562 -29.25 -8.79 -2.11
C VAL A 562 -30.56 -9.34 -1.52
N LYS A 563 -30.66 -10.66 -1.35
CA LYS A 563 -31.13 -11.32 -0.11
C LYS A 563 -30.35 -10.86 1.16
N ASP A 564 -30.42 -9.56 1.47
CA ASP A 564 -30.76 -9.04 2.80
C ASP A 564 -30.42 -10.01 3.96
N ILE A 565 -29.24 -9.85 4.60
CA ILE A 565 -28.70 -10.86 5.51
C ILE A 565 -29.61 -11.03 6.73
N TYR A 566 -30.06 -9.92 7.33
CA TYR A 566 -31.15 -9.91 8.30
C TYR A 566 -32.45 -9.40 7.65
N ALA A 567 -33.02 -10.27 6.80
CA ALA A 567 -34.28 -10.10 6.08
C ALA A 567 -35.26 -9.03 6.67
N GLY A 568 -35.36 -7.89 5.98
CA GLY A 568 -36.19 -6.75 6.33
C GLY A 568 -35.40 -5.61 6.97
N ALA A 569 -36.08 -4.65 7.59
CA ALA A 569 -35.45 -3.39 8.02
C ALA A 569 -34.48 -3.49 9.24
N THR A 570 -33.98 -4.68 9.58
CA THR A 570 -33.05 -4.92 10.68
C THR A 570 -31.64 -5.10 10.12
N ALA A 571 -30.63 -4.59 10.82
CA ALA A 571 -29.25 -4.66 10.36
C ALA A 571 -28.54 -5.96 10.77
N SER A 572 -27.97 -6.69 9.81
CA SER A 572 -26.96 -7.72 10.10
C SER A 572 -25.69 -7.15 10.71
N SER A 573 -25.45 -5.84 10.59
CA SER A 573 -24.44 -5.11 11.37
C SER A 573 -23.04 -5.70 11.19
N ILE A 574 -22.64 -5.82 9.93
CA ILE A 574 -21.34 -6.32 9.46
C ILE A 574 -20.16 -5.67 10.20
N ASN A 575 -19.07 -6.42 10.42
CA ASN A 575 -17.86 -5.95 11.08
C ASN A 575 -16.61 -6.72 10.61
N SER A 576 -15.47 -6.04 10.50
CA SER A 576 -14.15 -6.65 10.27
C SER A 576 -13.98 -7.31 8.90
N LEU A 577 -14.38 -6.59 7.87
CA LEU A 577 -13.81 -6.65 6.53
C LEU A 577 -12.28 -6.88 6.54
N THR A 578 -11.73 -7.90 5.85
CA THR A 578 -10.24 -8.05 5.69
C THR A 578 -9.74 -8.99 4.55
N VAL A 579 -8.39 -9.14 4.40
CA VAL A 579 -7.58 -9.29 3.16
C VAL A 579 -6.63 -10.56 3.01
N PHE A 580 -7.02 -11.85 2.81
CA PHE A 580 -6.20 -12.89 2.07
C PHE A 580 -6.85 -14.20 1.39
N ASN A 581 -6.83 -14.37 0.04
CA ASN A 581 -7.44 -15.38 -0.91
C ASN A 581 -8.88 -15.27 -1.57
N ASN A 582 -9.09 -14.35 -2.52
CA ASN A 582 -10.19 -14.01 -3.50
C ASN A 582 -11.76 -14.32 -3.45
N ALA A 583 -12.43 -14.75 -2.35
CA ALA A 583 -13.72 -14.19 -1.77
C ALA A 583 -13.85 -14.14 -0.19
N LEU A 584 -14.26 -13.06 0.55
CA LEU A 584 -14.72 -12.77 1.99
C LEU A 584 -14.03 -11.66 2.85
N TYR A 585 -14.03 -11.41 4.18
CA TYR A 585 -14.62 -11.89 5.44
C TYR A 585 -15.22 -10.75 6.26
N PHE A 586 -16.22 -11.06 7.09
CA PHE A 586 -16.65 -10.27 8.24
C PHE A 586 -17.38 -11.14 9.29
N SER A 587 -17.97 -10.45 10.25
CA SER A 587 -18.89 -10.91 11.28
C SER A 587 -20.24 -10.23 11.10
N ALA A 588 -21.34 -10.98 11.04
CA ALA A 588 -22.68 -10.39 10.91
C ALA A 588 -23.74 -11.23 11.63
N LEU A 589 -24.94 -10.68 11.76
CA LEU A 589 -26.10 -11.21 12.48
C LEU A 589 -27.20 -11.60 11.49
N SER A 590 -27.90 -12.72 11.74
CA SER A 590 -29.19 -12.99 11.06
C SER A 590 -30.21 -13.66 11.97
N SER A 591 -31.42 -13.87 11.44
CA SER A 591 -32.52 -14.56 12.12
C SER A 591 -32.26 -16.05 12.27
N GLY A 592 -32.22 -16.54 13.52
CA GLY A 592 -32.23 -17.96 13.87
C GLY A 592 -30.86 -18.61 14.13
N VAL A 593 -29.79 -17.93 13.74
CA VAL A 593 -28.38 -18.41 13.77
C VAL A 593 -27.39 -17.32 14.21
N GLY A 594 -27.88 -16.26 14.86
CA GLY A 594 -27.09 -15.30 15.64
C GLY A 594 -26.04 -14.49 14.89
N ARG A 595 -25.14 -13.84 15.66
CA ARG A 595 -23.94 -13.17 15.13
C ARG A 595 -22.80 -14.15 15.07
N GLU A 596 -22.49 -14.49 13.85
CA GLU A 596 -21.56 -15.54 13.52
C GLU A 596 -20.52 -15.00 12.56
N LEU A 597 -19.93 -15.90 11.81
CA LEU A 597 -18.93 -15.60 10.83
C LEU A 597 -19.56 -15.57 9.43
N TRP A 598 -19.40 -14.48 8.67
CA TRP A 598 -20.21 -14.18 7.48
C TRP A 598 -19.37 -13.48 6.39
N LYS A 599 -19.85 -13.51 5.13
CA LYS A 599 -18.95 -13.33 3.98
C LYS A 599 -19.66 -12.98 2.64
N SER A 600 -19.12 -13.27 1.42
CA SER A 600 -19.71 -13.10 0.05
C SER A 600 -18.69 -13.08 -1.14
N ASP A 601 -19.12 -13.00 -2.42
CA ASP A 601 -18.33 -13.46 -3.56
C ASP A 601 -18.36 -12.74 -4.93
N GLY A 602 -19.48 -12.14 -5.28
CA GLY A 602 -19.76 -11.26 -6.39
C GLY A 602 -21.13 -11.50 -6.98
N THR A 603 -21.69 -12.68 -6.72
CA THR A 603 -22.89 -13.25 -7.30
C THR A 603 -23.91 -13.60 -6.23
N GLU A 604 -25.10 -14.07 -6.61
CA GLU A 604 -26.05 -14.75 -5.74
C GLU A 604 -25.96 -16.21 -6.30
N ALA A 605 -25.02 -17.10 -5.87
CA ALA A 605 -24.92 -18.60 -5.72
C ALA A 605 -24.73 -19.24 -4.26
N GLY A 606 -23.89 -18.69 -3.37
CA GLY A 606 -23.83 -18.73 -1.87
C GLY A 606 -23.82 -17.45 -0.91
N THR A 607 -24.89 -16.97 -0.18
CA THR A 607 -24.91 -16.08 1.05
C THR A 607 -24.93 -16.72 2.51
N VAL A 608 -24.18 -17.79 2.92
CA VAL A 608 -24.26 -18.34 4.33
C VAL A 608 -23.03 -18.08 5.18
N ILE A 609 -23.30 -17.66 6.43
CA ILE A 609 -22.75 -18.24 7.67
C ILE A 609 -21.66 -19.26 7.39
N VAL A 610 -20.40 -18.93 7.67
CA VAL A 610 -19.33 -19.91 7.46
C VAL A 610 -19.56 -21.10 8.37
N LYS A 611 -19.92 -20.83 9.62
CA LYS A 611 -20.53 -21.80 10.52
C LYS A 611 -21.27 -21.10 11.65
N ASP A 612 -22.36 -21.71 12.09
CA ASP A 612 -23.19 -21.32 13.22
C ASP A 612 -22.50 -21.72 14.53
N ILE A 613 -21.52 -20.94 15.01
CA ILE A 613 -20.57 -21.35 16.04
C ILE A 613 -21.30 -21.79 17.31
N VAL A 614 -22.14 -20.90 17.84
CA VAL A 614 -22.95 -21.17 19.03
C VAL A 614 -24.35 -21.60 18.60
N THR A 615 -24.43 -22.82 18.06
CA THR A 615 -25.59 -23.43 17.40
C THR A 615 -26.97 -22.86 17.77
N GLY A 616 -27.64 -22.23 16.80
CA GLY A 616 -28.92 -21.56 16.95
C GLY A 616 -28.77 -20.05 17.14
N ALA A 617 -29.81 -19.40 17.70
CA ALA A 617 -29.89 -17.92 17.71
C ALA A 617 -28.97 -17.22 18.74
N LEU A 618 -27.82 -17.81 19.07
CA LEU A 618 -26.79 -17.23 19.95
C LEU A 618 -25.60 -16.74 19.11
N ASN A 619 -24.76 -15.89 19.68
CA ASN A 619 -23.65 -15.27 18.97
C ASN A 619 -22.31 -15.82 19.43
N SER A 620 -21.40 -16.08 18.51
CA SER A 620 -19.96 -16.16 18.76
C SER A 620 -19.24 -14.82 18.66
N ASN A 621 -19.83 -13.83 17.98
CA ASN A 621 -19.26 -12.49 17.80
C ASN A 621 -17.84 -12.45 17.18
N PRO A 622 -17.59 -13.01 15.99
CA PRO A 622 -16.29 -12.93 15.32
C PRO A 622 -15.76 -11.51 15.15
N ASN A 623 -14.45 -11.32 15.32
CA ASN A 623 -13.83 -10.00 15.35
C ASN A 623 -12.31 -10.02 15.04
N LYS A 624 -11.71 -8.87 14.71
CA LYS A 624 -10.25 -8.67 14.48
C LYS A 624 -9.70 -9.54 13.33
N LEU A 625 -10.25 -9.35 12.15
CA LEU A 625 -9.91 -10.11 10.96
C LEU A 625 -8.63 -9.53 10.35
N THR A 626 -7.73 -10.40 9.87
CA THR A 626 -6.34 -10.11 9.40
C THR A 626 -5.65 -11.41 9.00
N VAL A 627 -4.38 -11.30 8.64
CA VAL A 627 -3.84 -11.99 7.49
C VAL A 627 -2.40 -12.46 7.78
N SER A 628 -2.13 -13.78 7.99
CA SER A 628 -0.83 -14.36 7.60
C SER A 628 -0.54 -15.85 7.31
N ASN A 629 0.69 -16.20 6.87
CA ASN A 629 1.10 -17.18 5.82
C ASN A 629 0.04 -17.94 5.01
N GLY A 630 -1.10 -18.44 5.53
CA GLY A 630 -2.21 -18.79 4.64
C GLY A 630 -3.51 -19.51 5.06
N ILE A 631 -4.06 -19.56 6.28
CA ILE A 631 -5.46 -20.05 6.42
C ILE A 631 -6.34 -19.40 7.55
N LEU A 632 -7.16 -18.32 7.31
CA LEU A 632 -7.90 -17.11 7.96
C LEU A 632 -8.54 -16.86 9.39
N PHE A 633 -8.20 -15.81 10.18
CA PHE A 633 -8.42 -15.60 11.65
C PHE A 633 -9.23 -14.36 12.00
N PHE A 634 -10.14 -14.61 12.94
CA PHE A 634 -10.88 -13.75 13.84
C PHE A 634 -10.74 -14.26 15.29
N THR A 635 -11.46 -13.63 16.21
CA THR A 635 -11.60 -13.94 17.63
C THR A 635 -13.09 -14.07 17.94
N ALA A 636 -13.53 -15.10 18.67
CA ALA A 636 -14.96 -15.35 18.90
C ALA A 636 -15.20 -16.26 20.10
N GLN A 637 -16.47 -16.54 20.39
CA GLN A 637 -16.97 -17.15 21.62
C GLN A 637 -17.63 -18.51 21.36
N ASN A 638 -17.44 -19.48 22.25
CA ASN A 638 -17.96 -20.84 22.10
C ASN A 638 -18.99 -21.23 23.18
N GLY A 639 -20.05 -20.42 23.32
CA GLY A 639 -21.18 -20.70 24.22
C GLY A 639 -21.20 -19.91 25.54
N SER A 640 -20.17 -19.11 25.80
CA SER A 640 -20.17 -18.09 26.86
C SER A 640 -19.70 -16.75 26.30
N ASN A 641 -20.33 -15.64 26.69
CA ASN A 641 -19.99 -14.30 26.19
C ASN A 641 -18.61 -13.79 26.67
N THR A 642 -17.95 -14.52 27.56
CA THR A 642 -16.57 -14.27 28.01
C THR A 642 -15.55 -15.23 27.40
N ASP A 643 -15.97 -16.29 26.71
CA ASP A 643 -15.11 -17.34 26.12
C ASP A 643 -14.50 -16.91 24.78
N GLU A 644 -14.00 -15.67 24.69
CA GLU A 644 -13.36 -15.16 23.48
C GLU A 644 -12.00 -15.85 23.28
N GLU A 645 -11.98 -16.81 22.37
CA GLU A 645 -10.92 -17.78 22.06
C GLU A 645 -10.77 -17.92 20.53
N LEU A 646 -10.15 -19.02 20.05
CA LEU A 646 -9.59 -19.15 18.70
C LEU A 646 -9.84 -20.49 17.93
N TRP A 647 -9.51 -20.47 16.62
CA TRP A 647 -10.09 -21.24 15.49
C TRP A 647 -9.00 -21.47 14.29
N LYS A 648 -9.03 -22.33 13.20
CA LYS A 648 -8.30 -22.38 11.81
C LYS A 648 -8.99 -22.06 10.38
N THR A 649 -8.65 -21.04 9.59
CA THR A 649 -9.47 -20.38 8.50
C THR A 649 -9.19 -20.89 7.12
N ASP A 650 -9.25 -22.18 7.15
CA ASP A 650 -9.45 -23.16 6.17
C ASP A 650 -10.76 -22.88 5.37
N GLY A 651 -11.94 -23.40 5.73
CA GLY A 651 -13.29 -23.12 5.14
C GLY A 651 -14.05 -24.29 4.45
N THR A 652 -15.13 -24.84 5.03
CA THR A 652 -15.90 -26.10 4.82
C THR A 652 -15.80 -27.35 5.81
N ASP A 653 -16.55 -27.38 6.94
CA ASP A 653 -16.58 -28.24 8.19
C ASP A 653 -15.91 -29.63 8.20
N ALA A 654 -15.38 -30.11 9.31
CA ALA A 654 -15.57 -29.87 10.75
C ALA A 654 -16.09 -28.58 11.42
N GLY A 655 -15.59 -27.39 11.12
CA GLY A 655 -16.34 -26.17 11.40
C GLY A 655 -15.86 -25.39 12.59
N THR A 656 -16.77 -25.05 13.50
CA THR A 656 -16.50 -23.97 14.47
C THR A 656 -17.27 -24.11 15.81
N VAL A 657 -16.92 -25.02 16.72
CA VAL A 657 -16.50 -24.64 18.09
C VAL A 657 -15.03 -24.24 18.01
N ARG A 658 -14.46 -23.83 19.14
CA ARG A 658 -13.05 -23.55 19.33
C ARG A 658 -12.08 -24.59 18.78
N VAL A 659 -10.83 -24.22 18.95
CA VAL A 659 -9.69 -25.09 18.84
C VAL A 659 -9.31 -25.62 20.23
N LYS A 660 -8.26 -25.11 20.86
CA LYS A 660 -7.93 -25.38 22.27
C LYS A 660 -8.60 -24.29 23.13
N ASP A 661 -7.97 -23.85 24.22
CA ASP A 661 -8.63 -23.05 25.28
C ASP A 661 -7.62 -22.27 26.16
N ILE A 662 -7.10 -21.05 25.82
CA ILE A 662 -5.98 -20.39 26.59
C ILE A 662 -6.26 -20.38 28.08
N TYR A 663 -7.51 -20.11 28.37
CA TYR A 663 -8.00 -19.93 29.71
C TYR A 663 -9.04 -21.04 29.96
N PRO A 664 -8.63 -22.31 30.20
CA PRO A 664 -9.57 -23.43 30.24
C PRO A 664 -10.71 -23.22 31.23
N GLY A 665 -11.93 -23.06 30.74
CA GLY A 665 -13.08 -22.75 31.59
C GLY A 665 -14.28 -22.16 30.86
N THR A 666 -14.87 -21.11 31.46
CA THR A 666 -16.06 -20.39 30.94
C THR A 666 -15.73 -18.96 30.47
N THR A 667 -14.45 -18.62 30.47
CA THR A 667 -13.84 -17.33 30.20
C THR A 667 -12.62 -17.60 29.34
N GLY A 668 -12.46 -16.88 28.24
CA GLY A 668 -11.39 -17.07 27.27
C GLY A 668 -10.29 -16.04 27.42
N SER A 669 -9.28 -16.20 26.59
CA SER A 669 -8.10 -15.35 26.51
C SER A 669 -8.34 -13.88 26.24
N ILE A 670 -9.38 -13.55 25.46
CA ILE A 670 -9.62 -12.23 24.85
C ILE A 670 -8.52 -11.84 23.84
N PRO A 671 -8.40 -12.55 22.71
CA PRO A 671 -7.43 -12.23 21.68
C PRO A 671 -7.50 -10.83 21.10
N ASN A 672 -6.38 -10.14 20.86
CA ASN A 672 -6.43 -8.79 20.27
C ASN A 672 -5.41 -8.49 19.17
N GLN A 673 -5.77 -7.51 18.32
CA GLN A 673 -5.08 -6.71 17.26
C GLN A 673 -4.23 -7.31 16.09
N LEU A 674 -4.19 -8.64 15.98
CA LEU A 674 -3.79 -9.51 14.84
C LEU A 674 -3.10 -8.89 13.57
N ILE A 675 -1.82 -9.15 13.22
CA ILE A 675 -1.11 -8.60 12.00
C ILE A 675 0.29 -9.27 11.67
N ASN A 676 1.02 -8.85 10.58
CA ASN A 676 2.12 -9.53 9.85
C ASN A 676 3.59 -8.95 9.74
N PHE A 677 4.63 -9.80 10.09
CA PHE A 677 6.15 -9.73 10.05
C PHE A 677 7.00 -10.87 9.31
N ASN A 678 7.67 -11.93 9.89
CA ASN A 678 7.99 -13.22 9.22
C ASN A 678 7.17 -14.43 9.73
N ASN A 679 6.29 -14.85 8.85
CA ASN A 679 5.55 -16.09 8.70
C ASN A 679 4.62 -16.64 9.83
N LYS A 680 4.89 -16.52 11.15
CA LYS A 680 4.15 -17.15 12.30
C LYS A 680 3.43 -16.21 13.30
N LEU A 681 2.58 -16.77 14.19
CA LEU A 681 1.58 -16.11 15.05
C LEU A 681 2.11 -15.55 16.43
N TYR A 682 1.45 -14.56 17.04
CA TYR A 682 1.60 -13.91 18.35
C TYR A 682 0.19 -13.31 18.71
N PHE A 683 -0.49 -13.27 19.88
CA PHE A 683 -1.66 -12.31 20.09
C PHE A 683 -1.96 -11.81 21.52
N SER A 684 -2.52 -10.59 21.73
CA SER A 684 -2.87 -10.06 23.08
C SER A 684 -3.81 -10.97 23.85
N ALA A 685 -3.44 -11.57 24.98
CA ALA A 685 -4.39 -12.38 25.73
C ALA A 685 -3.97 -12.92 27.08
N THR A 686 -4.96 -13.41 27.81
CA THR A 686 -4.85 -13.81 29.20
C THR A 686 -4.76 -15.32 29.33
N ASP A 687 -3.73 -15.87 29.98
CA ASP A 687 -3.82 -17.18 30.63
C ASP A 687 -4.01 -17.08 32.15
N ASN A 688 -4.02 -18.25 32.79
CA ASN A 688 -4.24 -18.41 34.22
C ASN A 688 -2.95 -18.36 35.07
N THR A 689 -1.78 -18.32 34.45
CA THR A 689 -0.47 -18.34 35.12
C THR A 689 0.18 -16.96 35.16
N GLU A 690 0.09 -16.24 34.06
CA GLU A 690 1.01 -15.16 33.69
C GLU A 690 0.30 -13.87 33.23
N GLY A 691 -1.00 -13.95 32.94
CA GLY A 691 -1.88 -12.79 32.77
C GLY A 691 -2.05 -12.35 31.33
N ASN A 692 -2.46 -11.09 31.09
CA ASN A 692 -2.71 -10.61 29.72
C ASN A 692 -1.40 -10.29 29.00
N GLU A 693 -0.90 -11.39 28.44
CA GLU A 693 0.34 -11.73 27.79
C GLU A 693 0.07 -12.15 26.34
N LEU A 694 0.80 -13.11 25.76
CA LEU A 694 0.86 -13.39 24.31
C LEU A 694 0.89 -14.85 23.86
N TRP A 695 0.56 -15.04 22.58
CA TRP A 695 -0.15 -16.21 22.06
C TRP A 695 0.36 -16.69 20.61
N THR A 696 0.94 -17.92 20.34
CA THR A 696 1.98 -18.30 19.26
C THR A 696 1.79 -19.53 18.34
N SER A 697 2.02 -19.54 17.02
CA SER A 697 1.70 -20.72 16.14
C SER A 697 2.02 -20.69 14.63
N ASP A 698 1.88 -21.86 13.98
CA ASP A 698 1.27 -21.94 12.64
C ASP A 698 -0.20 -22.47 12.76
N GLY A 699 -0.39 -23.76 13.14
CA GLY A 699 -1.44 -24.23 14.08
C GLY A 699 -1.98 -25.70 14.19
N THR A 700 -2.14 -26.40 15.34
CA THR A 700 -2.78 -27.75 15.68
C THR A 700 -2.74 -28.34 17.14
N ASP A 701 -1.64 -28.40 17.92
CA ASP A 701 -1.44 -28.47 19.40
C ASP A 701 -0.43 -27.40 19.87
N ALA A 702 0.88 -27.60 19.58
CA ALA A 702 1.97 -26.75 20.07
C ALA A 702 3.32 -26.64 19.29
N GLY A 703 3.27 -26.00 18.13
CA GLY A 703 4.03 -24.80 17.81
C GLY A 703 3.52 -23.64 18.64
N THR A 704 3.20 -23.86 19.90
CA THR A 704 2.32 -23.00 20.66
C THR A 704 2.81 -23.27 22.08
N ILE A 705 3.93 -22.64 22.49
CA ILE A 705 4.90 -23.11 23.52
C ILE A 705 5.50 -21.91 24.32
N LEU A 706 6.13 -22.01 25.52
CA LEU A 706 6.64 -20.91 26.40
C LEU A 706 8.20 -20.80 26.36
N PHE A 707 8.76 -19.60 26.62
CA PHE A 707 9.63 -18.96 25.62
C PHE A 707 10.68 -17.75 25.94
N LYS A 708 10.77 -16.88 27.02
CA LYS A 708 11.35 -15.44 27.23
C LYS A 708 10.57 -14.23 27.98
N SER A 709 10.45 -14.00 29.30
CA SER A 709 9.35 -13.11 29.89
C SER A 709 9.29 -11.58 29.61
N LEU A 710 8.07 -10.98 29.64
CA LEU A 710 7.61 -9.59 29.98
C LEU A 710 7.60 -9.32 31.48
N VAL A 711 6.50 -9.63 32.16
CA VAL A 711 6.08 -9.10 33.45
C VAL A 711 5.86 -10.31 34.30
N THR A 712 6.77 -10.51 35.23
CA THR A 712 6.60 -11.51 36.27
C THR A 712 5.26 -11.36 36.98
N GLY A 713 4.33 -12.26 36.65
CA GLY A 713 3.08 -12.50 37.37
C GLY A 713 1.80 -12.00 36.70
N ALA A 714 0.71 -12.69 37.07
CA ALA A 714 -0.66 -12.67 36.55
C ALA A 714 -1.39 -11.33 36.27
N ASN A 715 -0.77 -10.17 36.48
CA ASN A 715 -1.26 -8.95 35.83
C ASN A 715 -1.06 -9.02 34.31
N GLY A 716 -0.03 -9.72 33.85
CA GLY A 716 0.53 -9.51 32.53
C GLY A 716 0.93 -8.04 32.34
N SER A 717 0.90 -7.57 31.10
CA SER A 717 1.54 -6.32 30.71
C SER A 717 0.78 -5.51 29.66
N PHE A 718 -0.23 -6.11 29.04
CA PHE A 718 -1.32 -5.49 28.28
C PHE A 718 -1.06 -4.93 26.89
N PRO A 719 -1.78 -5.42 25.86
CA PRO A 719 -1.23 -5.45 24.52
C PRO A 719 -2.24 -4.79 23.54
N LYS A 720 -1.76 -4.08 22.51
CA LYS A 720 -2.56 -3.21 21.61
C LYS A 720 -1.71 -2.68 20.46
N ASN A 721 -2.33 -2.37 19.31
CA ASN A 721 -2.07 -1.64 18.02
C ASN A 721 -0.90 -1.97 17.04
N PHE A 722 -1.21 -2.47 15.86
CA PHE A 722 -0.38 -3.37 15.05
C PHE A 722 -0.09 -2.91 13.63
N LYS A 723 0.98 -3.39 12.96
CA LYS A 723 0.99 -3.26 11.47
C LYS A 723 1.63 -4.32 10.53
N VAL A 724 1.04 -4.45 9.31
CA VAL A 724 1.41 -5.32 8.14
C VAL A 724 2.12 -4.55 7.01
N ILE A 725 3.15 -5.15 6.37
CA ILE A 725 3.28 -5.45 4.90
C ILE A 725 4.58 -6.23 4.57
N ASN A 726 4.67 -7.50 4.99
CA ASN A 726 5.58 -8.50 4.40
C ASN A 726 7.13 -8.24 4.45
N ASN A 727 7.70 -7.87 5.61
CA ASN A 727 9.15 -7.65 5.82
C ASN A 727 9.51 -7.71 7.34
N THR A 728 10.26 -6.75 7.91
CA THR A 728 11.00 -6.85 9.21
C THR A 728 10.48 -6.03 10.47
N MET A 729 9.60 -6.61 11.35
CA MET A 729 8.97 -6.19 12.67
C MET A 729 9.53 -5.04 13.53
N TYR A 730 8.69 -4.50 14.44
CA TYR A 730 8.80 -3.59 15.59
C TYR A 730 7.52 -3.81 16.40
N PHE A 731 7.46 -3.48 17.71
CA PHE A 731 6.14 -3.37 18.34
C PHE A 731 5.92 -2.36 19.48
N GLY A 732 4.83 -2.47 20.29
CA GLY A 732 4.43 -1.60 21.42
C GLY A 732 3.52 -2.13 22.59
N GLY A 733 4.00 -2.06 23.83
CA GLY A 733 3.34 -2.38 25.11
C GLY A 733 3.87 -1.43 26.19
N VAL A 734 3.90 -1.68 27.50
CA VAL A 734 4.37 -0.71 28.54
C VAL A 734 5.86 -0.24 28.46
N ALA A 735 6.18 0.58 27.44
CA ALA A 735 7.47 0.87 26.77
C ALA A 735 7.82 -0.08 25.61
N ILE A 736 9.00 -0.01 25.00
CA ILE A 736 9.36 -0.47 23.62
C ILE A 736 10.26 -1.71 23.59
N TRP A 737 10.49 -2.50 22.52
CA TRP A 737 11.56 -3.53 22.28
C TRP A 737 11.88 -3.62 20.77
N LYS A 738 13.12 -3.97 20.37
CA LYS A 738 13.46 -4.74 19.17
C LYS A 738 13.29 -6.27 19.47
N SER A 739 13.07 -7.12 18.48
CA SER A 739 13.71 -8.44 18.36
C SER A 739 14.61 -8.29 17.15
N ASP A 740 15.13 -9.36 16.59
CA ASP A 740 15.30 -9.43 15.16
C ASP A 740 14.73 -10.80 14.69
N GLY A 741 13.59 -11.25 15.24
CA GLY A 741 13.00 -12.58 15.03
C GLY A 741 12.71 -13.38 16.31
N THR A 742 13.70 -14.07 16.89
CA THR A 742 13.51 -15.03 18.01
C THR A 742 13.34 -14.34 19.36
N ALA A 743 13.07 -15.10 20.43
CA ALA A 743 13.20 -14.66 21.83
C ALA A 743 14.59 -14.16 22.17
N ALA A 744 15.59 -14.68 21.47
CA ALA A 744 16.92 -14.11 21.57
C ALA A 744 17.14 -13.04 20.51
N GLY A 745 16.07 -12.36 20.13
CA GLY A 745 16.17 -10.92 20.18
C GLY A 745 15.06 -10.22 20.86
N THR A 746 15.44 -9.29 21.73
CA THR A 746 14.78 -8.98 22.99
C THR A 746 15.89 -8.53 24.04
N THR A 747 16.29 -7.24 24.23
CA THR A 747 17.19 -6.35 25.14
C THR A 747 17.20 -4.75 24.87
N VAL A 748 16.79 -3.81 25.77
CA VAL A 748 17.18 -2.33 25.88
C VAL A 748 16.74 -1.23 24.80
N VAL A 749 15.98 -0.09 24.98
CA VAL A 749 15.68 1.24 24.27
C VAL A 749 14.41 1.95 24.82
N LYS A 750 14.60 2.90 25.75
CA LYS A 750 13.78 4.07 26.20
C LYS A 750 12.32 3.91 26.68
N TYR A 751 12.12 3.82 28.00
CA TYR A 751 11.03 4.33 28.84
C TYR A 751 10.97 5.86 28.75
N THR A 752 9.86 6.54 29.07
CA THR A 752 9.92 7.90 29.66
C THR A 752 8.72 8.39 30.49
N SER A 753 7.71 7.58 30.85
CA SER A 753 6.81 7.91 31.97
C SER A 753 7.09 7.06 33.22
N SER A 754 7.68 7.71 34.22
CA SER A 754 8.13 7.25 35.54
C SER A 754 7.09 6.49 36.36
N ASN A 755 5.85 6.43 35.88
CA ASN A 755 4.67 5.83 36.49
C ASN A 755 4.25 4.49 35.86
N GLY A 756 4.63 4.20 34.60
CA GLY A 756 4.23 2.95 33.93
C GLY A 756 3.12 3.04 32.85
N SER A 757 2.79 4.20 32.25
CA SER A 757 1.71 4.31 31.23
C SER A 757 1.82 5.51 30.26
N THR A 758 1.52 5.33 28.96
CA THR A 758 2.16 6.05 27.81
C THR A 758 1.57 5.77 26.38
N PHE A 759 0.24 5.69 26.20
CA PHE A 759 -0.53 4.81 25.25
C PHE A 759 -0.69 5.07 23.69
N PRO A 760 0.08 4.46 22.74
CA PRO A 760 0.32 4.65 21.25
C PRO A 760 -0.75 4.07 20.21
N ALA A 761 -0.67 4.23 18.84
CA ALA A 761 -1.39 3.36 17.80
C ALA A 761 -0.71 2.79 16.46
N GLU A 762 -0.54 3.46 15.27
CA GLU A 762 0.16 2.93 14.03
C GLU A 762 1.31 3.80 13.34
N PHE A 763 2.44 3.31 12.68
CA PHE A 763 3.88 3.87 12.33
C PHE A 763 4.47 3.75 10.86
N THR A 764 5.77 4.06 10.57
CA THR A 764 6.50 3.87 9.26
C THR A 764 8.07 3.75 9.31
N LEU A 765 8.82 4.10 8.23
CA LEU A 765 10.27 4.13 7.93
C LEU A 765 10.40 5.31 6.92
N SER A 766 11.37 6.24 6.95
CA SER A 766 11.40 7.25 5.85
C SER A 766 12.58 8.20 5.72
N ASN A 767 12.97 8.46 4.49
CA ASN A 767 14.21 9.12 4.07
C ASN A 767 15.43 8.50 4.76
N ASN A 768 15.31 7.21 5.07
CA ASN A 768 16.21 6.44 5.92
C ASN A 768 16.14 6.81 7.44
N GLN A 769 15.05 7.41 7.94
CA GLN A 769 14.86 7.95 9.32
C GLN A 769 13.38 8.04 9.86
N ILE A 770 13.11 8.74 11.00
CA ILE A 770 12.29 8.21 12.14
C ILE A 770 11.54 9.19 13.16
N PHE A 771 10.27 8.91 13.63
CA PHE A 771 9.44 9.49 14.78
C PHE A 771 8.08 8.77 15.30
N PHE A 772 8.02 8.03 16.44
CA PHE A 772 6.85 7.32 17.09
C PHE A 772 6.52 7.79 18.53
N THR A 773 5.83 7.02 19.41
CA THR A 773 4.42 7.29 19.84
C THR A 773 3.90 7.39 21.34
N ALA A 774 4.68 7.73 22.39
CA ALA A 774 4.30 7.75 23.84
C ALA A 774 4.33 9.12 24.56
N ILE A 775 3.65 9.28 25.73
CA ILE A 775 3.48 10.47 26.66
C ILE A 775 4.65 11.46 26.79
N ALA A 776 4.46 12.67 27.33
CA ALA A 776 5.57 13.37 27.99
C ALA A 776 5.17 14.37 29.09
N ASN A 777 6.19 14.92 29.78
CA ASN A 777 6.31 15.14 31.23
C ASN A 777 5.14 14.59 32.07
N GLY A 778 4.87 13.29 31.87
CA GLY A 778 3.96 12.46 32.63
C GLY A 778 2.46 12.49 32.29
N LEU A 779 1.97 13.32 31.35
CA LEU A 779 0.51 13.44 31.14
C LEU A 779 -0.01 12.83 29.85
N GLU A 780 0.22 13.45 28.70
CA GLU A 780 -0.47 13.01 27.49
C GLU A 780 0.50 12.72 26.35
N LYS A 781 0.06 11.78 25.51
CA LYS A 781 0.82 10.87 24.62
C LYS A 781 1.65 11.66 23.57
N GLU A 782 2.77 11.20 22.97
CA GLU A 782 3.77 12.11 22.29
C GLU A 782 4.81 11.44 21.31
N LEU A 783 5.59 12.19 20.52
CA LEU A 783 6.42 11.86 19.32
C LEU A 783 7.99 11.76 19.51
N TRP A 784 8.85 10.94 18.84
CA TRP A 784 10.30 10.78 19.29
C TRP A 784 11.57 10.50 18.36
N LYS A 785 12.75 11.17 18.59
CA LYS A 785 14.09 11.10 17.90
C LYS A 785 15.47 11.26 18.66
N THR A 786 16.37 10.24 18.57
CA THR A 786 17.86 10.12 18.78
C THR A 786 18.44 9.33 17.58
N ASP A 787 18.87 8.04 17.67
CA ASP A 787 19.51 7.36 16.52
C ASP A 787 19.30 5.85 16.18
N GLY A 788 18.87 4.90 17.03
CA GLY A 788 19.08 3.43 16.77
C GLY A 788 18.94 2.45 17.94
N THR A 789 19.00 3.00 19.15
CA THR A 789 20.27 3.25 19.86
C THR A 789 19.98 3.98 21.17
N ASP A 790 20.95 4.09 22.11
CA ASP A 790 20.93 5.07 23.22
C ASP A 790 21.29 6.50 22.80
N ALA A 791 22.34 7.07 23.41
CA ALA A 791 22.78 8.45 23.35
C ALA A 791 21.80 9.55 23.85
N GLY A 792 22.41 10.63 24.37
CA GLY A 792 21.78 11.92 24.66
C GLY A 792 22.13 12.93 23.54
N THR A 793 21.16 13.72 23.09
CA THR A 793 20.34 13.27 21.94
C THR A 793 19.99 14.36 20.93
N VAL A 794 19.91 14.01 19.63
CA VAL A 794 18.69 14.16 18.80
C VAL A 794 17.73 15.31 19.13
N LEU A 795 16.44 15.03 19.38
CA LEU A 795 15.29 15.96 19.43
C LEU A 795 14.74 16.41 18.04
N VAL A 796 13.52 17.01 17.86
CA VAL A 796 12.99 17.56 16.56
C VAL A 796 11.75 18.49 16.36
N LYS A 797 10.53 18.35 16.94
CA LYS A 797 9.42 19.33 16.63
C LYS A 797 8.54 19.75 17.80
N ASP A 798 8.62 21.01 18.24
CA ASP A 798 7.63 21.58 19.16
C ASP A 798 6.31 22.03 18.54
N ILE A 799 5.38 21.11 18.70
CA ILE A 799 4.01 21.11 18.26
C ILE A 799 3.26 22.11 19.14
N LEU A 800 3.08 21.80 20.42
CA LEU A 800 2.26 22.61 21.31
C LEU A 800 3.08 23.28 22.40
N PRO A 801 3.47 24.55 22.26
CA PRO A 801 3.91 25.37 23.38
C PRO A 801 2.87 25.60 24.50
N GLY A 802 2.59 24.56 25.30
CA GLY A 802 1.94 24.58 26.62
C GLY A 802 0.44 24.31 26.64
N GLY A 803 0.00 23.04 26.52
CA GLY A 803 -1.43 22.73 26.64
C GLY A 803 -1.87 21.25 26.58
N LEU A 804 -3.10 21.04 26.10
CA LEU A 804 -3.83 19.77 26.02
C LEU A 804 -3.34 18.83 24.91
N SER A 805 -3.30 17.53 25.25
CA SER A 805 -3.47 16.33 24.41
C SER A 805 -3.38 16.43 22.89
N SER A 806 -2.20 16.61 22.29
CA SER A 806 -2.14 16.76 20.84
C SER A 806 -2.24 15.48 19.98
N ASN A 807 -3.30 14.66 20.00
CA ASN A 807 -3.43 13.38 19.22
C ASN A 807 -2.85 13.27 17.78
N VAL A 808 -1.61 12.74 17.64
CA VAL A 808 -0.90 12.35 16.41
C VAL A 808 -1.50 11.06 15.83
N GLU A 809 -1.60 10.86 14.50
CA GLU A 809 -2.19 9.64 13.88
C GLU A 809 -1.84 9.59 12.31
N PHE A 810 -1.72 8.53 11.49
CA PHE A 810 -1.42 8.48 9.99
C PHE A 810 -0.07 8.83 9.17
N LEU A 811 1.23 8.48 9.45
CA LEU A 811 2.44 8.50 8.48
C LEU A 811 2.63 7.31 7.46
N THR A 812 3.70 7.11 6.62
CA THR A 812 3.83 7.16 5.10
C THR A 812 5.14 6.47 4.41
N ASP A 813 5.11 5.68 3.28
CA ASP A 813 6.11 4.74 2.58
C ASP A 813 6.27 4.69 0.96
N PHE A 814 7.34 5.16 0.27
CA PHE A 814 7.70 5.07 -1.22
C PHE A 814 7.54 6.27 -2.24
N ASN A 815 8.62 7.07 -2.50
CA ASN A 815 8.89 8.22 -3.45
C ASN A 815 9.76 9.37 -2.83
N GLY A 816 9.30 10.63 -2.64
CA GLY A 816 10.05 11.66 -1.85
C GLY A 816 9.36 12.87 -1.13
N THR A 817 8.29 12.77 -0.31
CA THR A 817 7.64 13.92 0.42
C THR A 817 6.67 13.53 1.59
N LEU A 818 6.25 14.44 2.50
CA LEU A 818 5.46 14.12 3.74
C LEU A 818 4.51 15.23 4.24
N TYR A 819 3.41 14.91 4.97
CA TYR A 819 2.51 15.84 5.76
C TYR A 819 1.32 15.12 6.52
N PHE A 820 1.25 14.64 7.79
CA PHE A 820 1.46 15.03 9.26
C PHE A 820 0.29 15.63 10.15
N LYS A 821 -1.04 15.70 9.89
CA LYS A 821 -2.09 16.59 10.59
C LYS A 821 -1.77 17.74 11.57
N ALA A 822 -1.00 17.53 12.66
CA ALA A 822 -0.62 18.36 13.82
C ALA A 822 -1.50 19.48 14.39
N ARG A 823 -0.98 19.97 15.52
CA ARG A 823 -1.42 21.16 16.23
C ARG A 823 -0.26 22.18 16.45
N GLY A 824 -0.51 23.46 16.15
CA GLY A 824 0.40 24.62 16.05
C GLY A 824 -0.16 26.04 15.75
N ASP A 825 -1.47 26.28 15.57
CA ASP A 825 -2.08 27.60 15.25
C ASP A 825 -2.64 28.31 16.52
N VAL A 826 -3.95 28.63 16.56
CA VAL A 826 -4.73 28.91 17.78
C VAL A 826 -5.85 27.86 18.01
N SER A 827 -6.32 27.05 17.02
CA SER A 827 -7.51 26.15 17.16
C SER A 827 -7.90 25.01 16.13
N ARG A 828 -7.11 24.61 15.09
CA ARG A 828 -7.56 23.80 13.91
C ARG A 828 -6.72 22.63 13.36
N THR A 829 -7.07 21.37 13.62
CA THR A 829 -6.23 20.23 13.16
C THR A 829 -6.04 20.13 11.63
N GLU A 830 -4.85 19.97 11.02
CA GLU A 830 -4.63 20.54 9.64
C GLU A 830 -3.80 19.75 8.59
N LEU A 831 -3.10 20.39 7.62
CA LEU A 831 -1.90 19.80 6.93
C LEU A 831 -0.70 20.82 6.56
N TRP A 832 0.63 20.63 6.88
CA TRP A 832 1.89 21.53 6.99
C TRP A 832 3.20 20.83 6.37
N LYS A 833 4.39 21.41 5.98
CA LYS A 833 5.58 20.62 5.40
C LYS A 833 7.04 21.22 5.31
N SER A 834 8.20 20.51 5.49
CA SER A 834 9.06 19.98 6.65
C SER A 834 9.95 18.69 6.51
N ASP A 835 11.27 18.74 6.64
CA ASP A 835 12.15 17.55 6.59
C ASP A 835 12.46 16.87 7.93
N GLY A 836 11.68 17.09 9.01
CA GLY A 836 11.71 16.26 10.24
C GLY A 836 12.68 16.68 11.32
N THR A 837 12.89 17.99 11.48
CA THR A 837 14.20 18.63 11.43
C THR A 837 14.18 20.09 12.00
N GLU A 838 13.21 20.57 12.80
CA GLU A 838 13.05 22.00 13.29
C GLU A 838 12.75 23.21 12.33
N ALA A 839 13.15 23.24 11.05
CA ALA A 839 13.16 24.46 10.20
C ALA A 839 12.76 24.43 8.68
N GLY A 840 11.79 23.68 8.14
CA GLY A 840 11.64 23.51 6.65
C GLY A 840 10.24 23.78 6.07
N THR A 841 9.50 24.80 6.58
CA THR A 841 8.03 24.68 6.84
C THR A 841 7.33 26.05 7.34
N ILE A 842 6.19 26.64 6.81
CA ILE A 842 5.32 27.80 7.30
C ILE A 842 3.67 27.98 7.09
N SER A 843 2.46 27.33 7.34
CA SER A 843 1.51 26.20 7.83
C SER A 843 0.54 25.18 6.91
N MET A 844 0.64 24.38 5.77
CA MET A 844 0.34 24.42 4.24
C MET A 844 -0.99 24.94 3.64
N ASN A 845 -0.89 26.05 2.90
CA ASN A 845 -1.91 27.09 2.65
C ASN A 845 -3.26 26.70 2.05
N LEU A 846 -4.06 25.77 2.60
CA LEU A 846 -5.33 25.22 2.05
C LEU A 846 -6.38 26.26 1.62
N ASN A 847 -6.12 26.88 0.47
CA ASN A 847 -6.35 28.31 0.34
C ASN A 847 -7.76 28.68 -0.06
N LEU A 848 -8.57 27.71 -0.49
CA LEU A 848 -10.00 27.94 -0.68
C LEU A 848 -10.84 27.41 0.52
N ILE A 849 -10.25 27.04 1.67
CA ILE A 849 -10.97 26.34 2.76
C ILE A 849 -10.53 26.67 4.19
N GLU A 850 -11.42 26.53 5.19
CA GLU A 850 -11.05 26.30 6.60
C GLU A 850 -11.92 25.19 7.24
N GLY A 851 -11.29 24.13 7.81
CA GLY A 851 -11.95 22.90 8.28
C GLY A 851 -11.53 21.57 7.58
N SER A 852 -10.56 20.79 8.07
CA SER A 852 -9.80 19.67 7.41
C SER A 852 -9.56 18.20 7.96
N ASN A 853 -10.25 17.52 8.88
CA ASN A 853 -10.16 16.06 9.20
C ASN A 853 -10.50 14.94 8.16
N PRO A 854 -9.52 14.30 7.47
CA PRO A 854 -9.71 13.09 6.68
C PRO A 854 -9.91 11.82 7.49
N PHE A 855 -10.06 10.65 6.84
CA PHE A 855 -9.98 9.31 7.45
C PHE A 855 -9.13 8.22 6.64
N GLU A 856 -8.87 7.00 7.21
CA GLU A 856 -8.17 5.66 6.88
C GLU A 856 -6.97 5.54 5.86
N LEU A 857 -6.13 4.46 5.65
CA LEU A 857 -4.82 4.56 4.85
C LEU A 857 -4.12 3.29 4.20
N THR A 858 -3.80 3.20 2.86
CA THR A 858 -2.52 2.63 2.19
C THR A 858 -2.21 3.16 0.72
N VAL A 859 -0.97 3.00 0.17
CA VAL A 859 -0.46 3.45 -1.19
C VAL A 859 -0.74 2.50 -2.31
N VAL A 860 -0.94 3.05 -3.51
CA VAL A 860 -1.39 2.28 -4.66
C VAL A 860 -1.09 3.11 -5.94
N ASN A 861 -0.12 2.70 -6.76
CA ASN A 861 0.33 3.42 -7.97
C ASN A 861 1.09 4.78 -7.72
N ASP A 862 1.64 5.05 -6.50
CA ASP A 862 2.63 6.10 -6.02
C ASP A 862 2.26 7.53 -5.41
N MET A 863 1.22 7.84 -4.58
CA MET A 863 0.60 9.11 -3.97
C MET A 863 0.21 8.83 -2.51
N LEU A 864 -0.22 9.82 -1.71
CA LEU A 864 -1.44 9.61 -0.93
C LEU A 864 -2.73 9.94 -1.74
N ILE A 865 -3.93 9.48 -1.46
CA ILE A 865 -5.12 9.86 -2.23
C ILE A 865 -6.25 9.61 -1.21
N PHE A 866 -7.20 10.51 -0.99
CA PHE A 866 -7.93 10.52 0.27
C PHE A 866 -9.40 10.94 0.25
N THR A 867 -9.85 11.91 1.03
CA THR A 867 -11.28 12.15 1.52
C THR A 867 -11.37 13.80 1.16
N ALA A 868 -12.49 14.60 1.16
CA ALA A 868 -12.71 16.08 1.11
C ALA A 868 -14.19 16.50 1.56
N ASN A 869 -14.71 17.76 1.55
CA ASN A 869 -16.11 18.29 1.81
C ASN A 869 -16.36 19.81 1.45
N ASP A 870 -16.97 20.74 2.23
CA ASP A 870 -17.03 22.25 2.19
C ASP A 870 -18.05 22.81 3.19
N PHE A 871 -18.00 24.12 3.51
CA PHE A 871 -18.71 25.04 4.43
C PHE A 871 -20.21 24.83 4.71
N TYR A 872 -20.71 23.64 4.43
CA TYR A 872 -21.67 23.36 3.38
C TYR A 872 -21.31 22.22 2.36
N LYS A 873 -21.23 20.89 2.70
CA LYS A 873 -21.21 19.77 1.70
C LYS A 873 -21.59 18.26 1.99
N GLY A 874 -20.64 17.38 2.32
CA GLY A 874 -20.56 15.91 2.10
C GLY A 874 -19.09 15.42 2.12
N PHE A 875 -18.72 14.21 2.59
CA PHE A 875 -17.31 13.77 2.47
C PHE A 875 -17.13 13.58 0.92
N GLU A 876 -15.92 13.70 0.41
CA GLU A 876 -15.54 14.09 -0.97
C GLU A 876 -14.10 13.64 -1.26
N MET A 877 -13.36 14.03 -2.34
CA MET A 877 -11.96 13.56 -2.61
C MET A 877 -11.06 14.16 -3.78
N TRP A 878 -10.06 14.99 -3.45
CA TRP A 878 -8.71 15.03 -4.14
C TRP A 878 -7.44 13.88 -4.18
N LYS A 879 -6.79 14.69 -5.24
CA LYS A 879 -5.45 14.79 -6.07
C LYS A 879 -4.39 15.94 -6.24
N ILE A 880 -3.13 15.47 -6.52
CA ILE A 880 -1.95 16.11 -7.17
C ILE A 880 -1.69 15.25 -8.44
N VAL A 881 -0.62 15.53 -9.16
CA VAL A 881 0.44 14.55 -9.42
C VAL A 881 1.76 15.13 -8.90
N ASN A 882 2.78 14.30 -8.67
CA ASN A 882 4.14 14.82 -8.50
C ASN A 882 4.47 15.57 -9.79
N SER A 883 4.47 16.91 -9.72
CA SER A 883 4.64 17.77 -10.89
C SER A 883 6.09 17.90 -11.34
N ALA A 884 6.87 16.85 -11.11
CA ALA A 884 7.50 16.19 -12.24
C ALA A 884 6.45 15.84 -13.33
N THR A 885 5.87 16.86 -13.97
CA THR A 885 5.32 16.75 -15.31
C THR A 885 6.41 16.05 -16.13
N PRO A 886 6.13 14.88 -16.71
CA PRO A 886 7.19 14.03 -17.23
C PRO A 886 7.98 14.82 -18.28
N LEU A 887 9.29 14.93 -18.02
CA LEU A 887 10.28 15.66 -18.79
C LEU A 887 9.89 15.74 -20.27
N THR A 888 9.40 16.89 -20.70
CA THR A 888 8.78 16.99 -22.02
C THR A 888 9.87 17.21 -23.05
N LEU A 889 10.27 16.13 -23.73
CA LEU A 889 11.24 16.16 -24.82
C LEU A 889 10.60 16.78 -26.08
N LEU A 890 10.67 18.11 -26.18
CA LEU A 890 10.13 18.91 -27.28
C LEU A 890 10.74 18.51 -28.63
N ASN A 891 12.05 18.23 -28.68
CA ASN A 891 12.67 17.59 -29.83
C ASN A 891 13.92 16.79 -29.44
N PHE A 892 14.26 15.83 -30.31
CA PHE A 892 15.57 15.20 -30.40
C PHE A 892 15.89 15.00 -31.88
N THR A 893 17.10 15.37 -32.29
CA THR A 893 17.56 15.32 -33.68
C THR A 893 18.98 14.78 -33.73
N ALA A 894 19.26 14.02 -34.79
CA ALA A 894 20.60 13.64 -35.19
C ALA A 894 20.81 14.15 -36.63
N GLN A 895 21.96 14.76 -36.90
CA GLN A 895 22.33 15.23 -38.23
C GLN A 895 23.79 14.86 -38.51
N LYS A 896 24.04 14.34 -39.71
CA LYS A 896 25.40 14.07 -40.19
C LYS A 896 26.11 15.40 -40.47
N ASP A 897 27.24 15.62 -39.80
CA ASP A 897 28.16 16.72 -40.07
C ASP A 897 29.51 16.12 -40.51
N ASN A 898 29.76 16.11 -41.82
CA ASN A 898 30.93 15.49 -42.42
C ASN A 898 31.11 14.02 -41.98
N ASN A 899 32.11 13.75 -41.13
CA ASN A 899 32.45 12.44 -40.57
C ASN A 899 31.94 12.23 -39.12
N LYS A 900 31.10 13.15 -38.62
CA LYS A 900 30.54 13.18 -37.26
C LYS A 900 29.03 13.15 -37.28
N VAL A 901 28.40 12.97 -36.12
CA VAL A 901 26.96 13.21 -35.93
C VAL A 901 26.76 14.28 -34.87
N LEU A 902 26.12 15.38 -35.25
CA LEU A 902 25.60 16.36 -34.30
C LEU A 902 24.24 15.87 -33.78
N LEU A 903 24.16 15.70 -32.47
CA LEU A 903 22.95 15.40 -31.72
C LEU A 903 22.49 16.69 -31.03
N ASN A 904 21.25 17.13 -31.27
CA ASN A 904 20.64 18.22 -30.52
C ASN A 904 19.32 17.76 -29.92
N TRP A 905 19.02 18.20 -28.69
CA TRP A 905 17.69 18.04 -28.11
C TRP A 905 17.25 19.31 -27.37
N GLN A 906 15.93 19.43 -27.25
CA GLN A 906 15.26 20.50 -26.55
C GLN A 906 14.21 19.90 -25.63
N THR A 907 14.13 20.43 -24.43
CA THR A 907 13.23 19.99 -23.36
C THR A 907 12.38 21.16 -22.88
N SER A 908 11.28 20.85 -22.19
CA SER A 908 10.66 21.76 -21.24
C SER A 908 10.39 21.04 -19.91
N ASN A 909 10.46 21.82 -18.83
CA ASN A 909 10.09 21.40 -17.48
C ASN A 909 10.94 20.21 -16.96
N GLU A 910 12.24 20.43 -16.83
CA GLU A 910 13.20 19.40 -16.38
C GLU A 910 13.16 19.14 -14.87
N ILE A 911 12.04 19.38 -14.20
CA ILE A 911 11.93 19.21 -12.75
C ILE A 911 12.25 17.75 -12.40
N ASN A 912 13.12 17.56 -11.40
CA ASN A 912 13.61 16.27 -10.93
C ASN A 912 14.40 15.47 -12.00
N THR A 913 14.83 16.07 -13.11
CA THR A 913 15.72 15.42 -14.08
C THR A 913 17.17 15.53 -13.62
N SER A 914 17.88 14.40 -13.58
CA SER A 914 19.30 14.33 -13.21
C SER A 914 20.19 14.56 -14.44
N LEU A 915 20.08 13.71 -15.45
CA LEU A 915 20.95 13.74 -16.63
C LEU A 915 20.34 13.04 -17.85
N PHE A 916 20.95 13.30 -19.00
CA PHE A 916 20.72 12.60 -20.26
C PHE A 916 21.93 11.71 -20.54
N GLU A 917 21.76 10.38 -20.62
CA GLU A 917 22.77 9.52 -21.24
C GLU A 917 22.50 9.45 -22.75
N ILE A 918 23.54 9.58 -23.56
CA ILE A 918 23.47 9.49 -25.01
C ILE A 918 23.95 8.10 -25.39
N GLU A 919 23.12 7.34 -26.11
CA GLU A 919 23.42 5.96 -26.50
C GLU A 919 23.43 5.78 -28.03
N ARG A 920 24.34 4.94 -28.52
CA ARG A 920 24.51 4.56 -29.93
C ARG A 920 24.33 3.05 -30.13
N SER A 921 23.83 2.62 -31.28
CA SER A 921 23.83 1.22 -31.73
C SER A 921 24.16 1.09 -33.21
N ASN A 922 24.80 -0.01 -33.60
CA ASN A 922 24.94 -0.47 -35.00
C ASN A 922 24.26 -1.84 -35.24
N ASN A 923 23.95 -2.60 -34.18
CA ASN A 923 23.63 -4.03 -34.22
C ASN A 923 22.54 -4.44 -33.21
N SER A 924 21.57 -3.53 -32.95
CA SER A 924 20.47 -3.64 -31.98
C SER A 924 20.84 -3.53 -30.48
N THR A 925 22.10 -3.72 -30.09
CA THR A 925 22.56 -3.40 -28.72
C THR A 925 22.97 -1.93 -28.65
N PHE A 926 22.46 -1.19 -27.66
CA PHE A 926 22.83 0.21 -27.42
C PHE A 926 23.98 0.32 -26.40
N THR A 927 24.92 1.23 -26.65
CA THR A 927 26.05 1.55 -25.76
C THR A 927 26.10 3.06 -25.48
N LYS A 928 26.38 3.42 -24.23
CA LYS A 928 26.56 4.82 -23.83
C LYS A 928 27.81 5.41 -24.50
N ILE A 929 27.65 6.56 -25.15
CA ILE A 929 28.74 7.34 -25.75
C ILE A 929 29.03 8.65 -24.99
N GLY A 930 28.19 9.02 -24.02
CA GLY A 930 28.42 10.11 -23.07
C GLY A 930 27.17 10.44 -22.25
N ASP A 931 27.25 11.49 -21.45
CA ASP A 931 26.13 12.08 -20.75
C ASP A 931 26.25 13.60 -20.62
N ILE A 932 25.13 14.27 -20.35
CA ILE A 932 25.07 15.68 -19.97
C ILE A 932 24.08 15.83 -18.81
N ALA A 933 24.48 16.50 -17.73
CA ALA A 933 23.60 16.84 -16.61
C ALA A 933 22.50 17.82 -17.05
N ALA A 934 21.27 17.64 -16.53
CA ALA A 934 20.15 18.52 -16.83
C ALA A 934 20.28 19.87 -16.11
N PHE A 935 19.54 20.89 -16.55
CA PHE A 935 19.42 22.15 -15.79
C PHE A 935 18.50 22.02 -14.57
N ASN A 936 17.76 20.90 -14.45
CA ASN A 936 16.88 20.52 -13.34
C ASN A 936 15.93 21.66 -12.90
N ARG A 937 15.33 22.35 -13.88
CA ARG A 937 14.50 23.54 -13.64
C ARG A 937 13.51 23.80 -14.77
N ILE A 938 12.50 24.60 -14.46
CA ILE A 938 11.44 25.03 -15.38
C ILE A 938 12.00 25.88 -16.54
N GLY A 939 11.28 25.90 -17.65
CA GLY A 939 11.64 26.59 -18.88
C GLY A 939 12.08 25.64 -19.98
N GLN A 940 12.41 26.21 -21.16
CA GLN A 940 12.94 25.45 -22.29
C GLN A 940 14.47 25.45 -22.28
N HIS A 941 15.07 24.27 -22.25
CA HIS A 941 16.53 24.12 -22.29
C HIS A 941 16.97 23.42 -23.58
N HIS A 942 18.19 23.73 -24.02
CA HIS A 942 18.74 23.29 -25.30
C HIS A 942 20.10 22.66 -25.10
N TYR A 943 20.31 21.49 -25.69
CA TYR A 943 21.52 20.70 -25.57
C TYR A 943 22.07 20.29 -26.92
N LYS A 944 23.38 20.06 -26.96
CA LYS A 944 24.08 19.52 -28.13
C LYS A 944 25.24 18.64 -27.70
N MET A 945 25.48 17.57 -28.46
CA MET A 945 26.64 16.69 -28.33
C MET A 945 27.09 16.27 -29.74
N TYR A 946 28.39 16.03 -29.93
CA TYR A 946 28.88 15.35 -31.13
C TYR A 946 29.22 13.89 -30.79
N ASP A 947 28.76 12.96 -31.64
CA ASP A 947 29.51 11.72 -31.86
C ASP A 947 30.66 12.06 -32.80
N GLU A 948 31.87 12.13 -32.24
CA GLU A 948 33.12 12.40 -32.94
C GLU A 948 33.57 11.22 -33.82
N HIS A 949 33.13 9.99 -33.49
CA HIS A 949 33.59 8.74 -34.10
C HIS A 949 32.40 7.79 -34.39
N PRO A 950 31.44 8.21 -35.23
CA PRO A 950 30.36 7.35 -35.68
C PRO A 950 30.91 6.18 -36.50
N GLU A 951 30.23 5.04 -36.41
CA GLU A 951 30.72 3.80 -37.00
C GLU A 951 30.42 3.72 -38.50
N LYS A 952 31.19 2.89 -39.21
CA LYS A 952 30.98 2.68 -40.65
C LYS A 952 29.69 1.90 -40.87
N GLY A 953 28.76 2.48 -41.62
CA GLY A 953 27.45 1.89 -41.90
C GLY A 953 26.32 2.67 -41.24
N THR A 954 25.28 1.99 -40.79
CA THR A 954 24.11 2.59 -40.16
C THR A 954 24.33 2.73 -38.65
N ASN A 955 24.16 3.95 -38.13
CA ASN A 955 24.20 4.26 -36.71
C ASN A 955 22.78 4.64 -36.24
N PHE A 956 22.40 4.16 -35.07
CA PHE A 956 21.17 4.53 -34.37
C PHE A 956 21.52 5.25 -33.07
N TYR A 957 20.80 6.32 -32.74
CA TYR A 957 21.01 7.13 -31.54
C TYR A 957 19.72 7.28 -30.75
N ARG A 958 19.82 7.28 -29.42
CA ARG A 958 18.73 7.66 -28.50
C ARG A 958 19.29 8.39 -27.27
N LEU A 959 18.40 9.06 -26.56
CA LEU A 959 18.64 9.58 -25.22
C LEU A 959 17.99 8.63 -24.22
N LYS A 960 18.67 8.39 -23.11
CA LYS A 960 18.10 7.82 -21.89
C LYS A 960 18.04 8.96 -20.87
N MET A 961 16.82 9.39 -20.58
CA MET A 961 16.53 10.53 -19.73
C MET A 961 16.30 10.04 -18.30
N ILE A 962 17.14 10.44 -17.35
CA ILE A 962 17.19 9.87 -16.00
C ILE A 962 16.75 10.90 -14.95
N ASP A 963 15.84 10.52 -14.05
CA ASP A 963 15.40 11.35 -12.92
C ASP A 963 16.37 11.26 -11.72
N ILE A 964 16.23 12.14 -10.74
CA ILE A 964 17.05 12.14 -9.51
C ILE A 964 16.81 10.90 -8.61
N GLY A 965 15.74 10.13 -8.87
CA GLY A 965 15.49 8.83 -8.24
C GLY A 965 16.06 7.64 -9.01
N GLY A 966 16.73 7.86 -10.15
CA GLY A 966 17.32 6.81 -10.99
C GLY A 966 16.35 6.13 -11.96
N ARG A 967 15.07 6.53 -12.01
CA ARG A 967 14.12 6.06 -13.05
C ARG A 967 14.49 6.69 -14.39
N PHE A 968 14.15 6.04 -15.50
CA PHE A 968 14.48 6.57 -16.83
C PHE A 968 13.44 6.29 -17.91
N THR A 969 13.43 7.13 -18.94
CA THR A 969 12.67 6.93 -20.19
C THR A 969 13.58 7.12 -21.41
N TYR A 970 13.19 6.57 -22.57
CA TYR A 970 13.98 6.68 -23.81
C TYR A 970 13.34 7.64 -24.82
N SER A 971 14.17 8.37 -25.56
CA SER A 971 13.71 9.15 -26.72
C SER A 971 13.48 8.29 -27.96
N VAL A 972 12.77 8.86 -28.95
CA VAL A 972 12.63 8.24 -30.27
C VAL A 972 14.00 8.06 -30.95
N ILE A 973 14.26 6.84 -31.44
CA ILE A 973 15.53 6.50 -32.08
C ILE A 973 15.71 7.31 -33.37
N LYS A 974 16.90 7.89 -33.57
CA LYS A 974 17.31 8.55 -34.82
C LYS A 974 18.36 7.72 -35.54
N ARG A 975 18.23 7.58 -36.87
CA ARG A 975 19.14 6.81 -37.72
C ARG A 975 19.99 7.75 -38.60
N ILE A 976 21.29 7.48 -38.70
CA ILE A 976 22.23 8.16 -39.61
C ILE A 976 23.08 7.13 -40.36
N ASP A 977 23.18 7.27 -41.68
CA ASP A 977 23.96 6.36 -42.53
C ASP A 977 25.31 6.97 -42.98
N PHE A 978 26.38 6.22 -42.75
CA PHE A 978 27.73 6.43 -43.27
C PHE A 978 28.09 5.45 -44.39
N ASN A 979 27.09 4.85 -45.04
CA ASN A 979 27.27 3.99 -46.21
C ASN A 979 27.79 4.79 -47.42
N SER A 980 29.08 4.62 -47.75
CA SER A 980 29.67 5.13 -48.98
C SER A 980 29.29 4.24 -50.17
N GLN A 981 28.38 4.70 -51.02
CA GLN A 981 28.15 4.13 -52.35
C GLN A 981 28.39 5.18 -53.43
N GLU A 982 29.66 5.43 -53.75
CA GLU A 982 29.97 5.95 -55.08
C GLU A 982 29.75 4.85 -56.12
N GLN A 983 29.08 5.16 -57.22
CA GLN A 983 28.86 4.18 -58.28
C GLN A 983 30.17 3.82 -58.98
N ILE A 984 30.32 2.55 -59.37
CA ILE A 984 31.42 2.09 -60.22
C ILE A 984 31.20 2.67 -61.62
N LEU A 985 32.12 3.52 -62.06
CA LEU A 985 32.06 4.15 -63.38
C LEU A 985 32.95 3.41 -64.37
N ILE A 986 32.42 3.13 -65.56
CA ILE A 986 33.15 2.55 -66.68
C ILE A 986 33.14 3.51 -67.87
N LEU A 987 34.32 3.92 -68.34
CA LEU A 987 34.47 4.94 -69.39
C LEU A 987 35.76 4.77 -70.22
N PRO A 988 35.76 5.14 -71.51
CA PRO A 988 34.58 5.49 -72.31
C PRO A 988 33.69 4.25 -72.54
N ASN A 989 32.39 4.47 -72.66
CA ASN A 989 31.43 3.45 -73.07
C ASN A 989 30.47 4.11 -74.08
N PRO A 990 30.52 3.77 -75.39
CA PRO A 990 31.35 2.72 -75.99
C PRO A 990 32.87 2.92 -75.85
N ALA A 991 33.62 1.82 -75.90
CA ALA A 991 35.09 1.77 -75.80
C ALA A 991 35.74 1.43 -77.15
N SER A 992 36.90 2.03 -77.41
CA SER A 992 37.70 1.76 -78.62
C SER A 992 38.89 0.85 -78.30
N ASP A 993 39.88 1.36 -77.57
CA ASP A 993 41.14 0.64 -77.28
C ASP A 993 41.31 0.31 -75.79
N GLU A 994 40.80 1.17 -74.89
CA GLU A 994 40.85 0.99 -73.45
C GLU A 994 39.47 1.17 -72.79
N LEU A 995 39.26 0.47 -71.67
CA LEU A 995 38.17 0.74 -70.73
C LEU A 995 38.76 1.07 -69.36
N LYS A 996 38.39 2.24 -68.81
CA LYS A 996 38.76 2.68 -67.46
C LYS A 996 37.62 2.38 -66.51
N ILE A 997 37.94 1.70 -65.41
CA ILE A 997 37.04 1.33 -64.32
C ILE A 997 37.45 2.19 -63.12
N ARG A 998 36.50 2.89 -62.50
CA ARG A 998 36.72 3.69 -61.28
C ARG A 998 35.83 3.22 -60.14
N ASN A 999 36.30 3.46 -58.92
CA ASN A 999 35.66 3.13 -57.65
C ASN A 999 35.54 1.61 -57.46
N ALA A 1000 36.65 0.91 -57.71
CA ALA A 1000 36.75 -0.55 -57.78
C ALA A 1000 37.58 -1.19 -56.63
N GLU A 1001 38.01 -0.39 -55.65
CA GLU A 1001 38.93 -0.78 -54.57
C GLU A 1001 38.45 -1.92 -53.65
N LEU A 1002 37.17 -2.27 -53.68
CA LEU A 1002 36.59 -3.38 -52.91
C LEU A 1002 36.62 -4.73 -53.66
N TYR A 1003 37.00 -4.75 -54.94
CA TYR A 1003 37.00 -5.95 -55.77
C TYR A 1003 38.43 -6.42 -56.05
N ASN A 1004 38.62 -7.74 -56.14
CA ASN A 1004 39.93 -8.38 -56.28
C ASN A 1004 40.19 -8.84 -57.73
N PHE A 1005 39.13 -9.10 -58.50
CA PHE A 1005 39.18 -9.61 -59.86
C PHE A 1005 38.19 -8.87 -60.77
N LEU A 1006 38.55 -8.78 -62.05
CA LEU A 1006 37.64 -8.47 -63.14
C LEU A 1006 37.60 -9.61 -64.17
N GLU A 1007 36.49 -9.69 -64.87
CA GLU A 1007 36.21 -10.63 -65.95
C GLU A 1007 35.43 -9.90 -67.05
N VAL A 1008 35.81 -10.08 -68.32
CA VAL A 1008 35.07 -9.60 -69.49
C VAL A 1008 34.50 -10.81 -70.23
N ILE A 1009 33.21 -10.78 -70.48
CA ILE A 1009 32.41 -11.88 -71.02
C ILE A 1009 31.75 -11.42 -72.31
N ASP A 1010 31.88 -12.21 -73.38
CA ASP A 1010 31.23 -11.94 -74.67
C ASP A 1010 29.74 -12.27 -74.67
N ALA A 1011 29.02 -11.85 -75.71
CA ALA A 1011 27.57 -12.04 -75.84
C ALA A 1011 27.11 -13.51 -75.90
N SER A 1012 28.02 -14.49 -76.06
CA SER A 1012 27.71 -15.93 -75.94
C SER A 1012 27.82 -16.47 -74.52
N GLY A 1013 28.20 -15.62 -73.55
CA GLY A 1013 28.44 -16.00 -72.15
C GLY A 1013 29.86 -16.52 -71.89
N ARG A 1014 30.76 -16.46 -72.88
CA ARG A 1014 32.14 -16.94 -72.76
C ARG A 1014 33.08 -15.84 -72.27
N THR A 1015 33.90 -16.16 -71.27
CA THR A 1015 34.97 -15.29 -70.78
C THR A 1015 36.04 -15.07 -71.86
N VAL A 1016 36.30 -13.80 -72.19
CA VAL A 1016 37.32 -13.38 -73.17
C VAL A 1016 38.51 -12.65 -72.52
N MET A 1017 38.37 -12.21 -71.27
CA MET A 1017 39.46 -11.63 -70.49
C MET A 1017 39.21 -11.84 -69.00
N GLN A 1018 40.28 -12.07 -68.23
CA GLN A 1018 40.23 -12.05 -66.77
C GLN A 1018 41.51 -11.41 -66.24
N GLN A 1019 41.42 -10.54 -65.23
CA GLN A 1019 42.58 -9.92 -64.59
C GLN A 1019 42.35 -9.74 -63.08
N LYS A 1020 43.44 -9.72 -62.31
CA LYS A 1020 43.41 -9.14 -60.95
C LYS A 1020 43.33 -7.62 -61.03
N ILE A 1021 42.69 -7.02 -60.02
CA ILE A 1021 42.68 -5.57 -59.80
C ILE A 1021 43.10 -5.27 -58.37
N SER A 1022 43.55 -4.04 -58.14
CA SER A 1022 43.98 -3.55 -56.83
C SER A 1022 43.99 -2.02 -56.87
N GLY A 1023 43.38 -1.37 -55.89
CA GLY A 1023 43.23 0.09 -55.85
C GLY A 1023 41.96 0.60 -56.58
N SER A 1024 41.70 1.90 -56.45
CA SER A 1024 40.41 2.50 -56.81
C SER A 1024 40.18 2.75 -58.30
N GLN A 1025 41.22 2.67 -59.13
CA GLN A 1025 41.09 2.79 -60.59
C GLN A 1025 41.88 1.69 -61.31
N LYS A 1026 41.30 1.12 -62.36
CA LYS A 1026 41.91 0.11 -63.22
C LYS A 1026 41.66 0.46 -64.68
N VAL A 1027 42.67 0.30 -65.53
CA VAL A 1027 42.54 0.39 -66.99
C VAL A 1027 42.76 -1.01 -67.59
N ILE A 1028 42.00 -1.37 -68.62
CA ILE A 1028 42.20 -2.59 -69.41
C ILE A 1028 42.24 -2.29 -70.92
N ASP A 1029 43.18 -2.91 -71.63
CA ASP A 1029 43.24 -2.95 -73.12
C ASP A 1029 42.09 -3.84 -73.61
N VAL A 1030 41.14 -3.24 -74.33
CA VAL A 1030 40.03 -3.93 -75.00
C VAL A 1030 40.16 -3.87 -76.53
N GLY A 1031 41.19 -3.24 -77.08
CA GLY A 1031 41.38 -3.01 -78.52
C GLY A 1031 41.43 -4.29 -79.35
N LYS A 1032 41.86 -5.40 -78.73
CA LYS A 1032 41.91 -6.75 -79.34
C LYS A 1032 40.59 -7.54 -79.29
N LEU A 1033 39.54 -7.01 -78.65
CA LEU A 1033 38.20 -7.60 -78.69
C LEU A 1033 37.49 -7.21 -80.00
N ALA A 1034 36.64 -8.09 -80.51
CA ALA A 1034 35.83 -7.80 -81.68
C ALA A 1034 34.77 -6.72 -81.37
N THR A 1035 34.32 -5.97 -82.38
CA THR A 1035 33.18 -5.06 -82.28
C THR A 1035 31.95 -5.80 -81.76
N GLY A 1036 31.36 -5.35 -80.65
CA GLY A 1036 30.26 -6.09 -80.00
C GLY A 1036 29.92 -5.63 -78.59
N PHE A 1037 28.96 -6.33 -77.97
CA PHE A 1037 28.50 -6.10 -76.60
C PHE A 1037 29.20 -7.04 -75.62
N TYR A 1038 29.65 -6.51 -74.48
CA TYR A 1038 30.40 -7.23 -73.47
C TYR A 1038 29.88 -6.92 -72.06
N ILE A 1039 29.95 -7.92 -71.17
CA ILE A 1039 29.69 -7.76 -69.74
C ILE A 1039 31.03 -7.72 -69.01
N LEU A 1040 31.28 -6.63 -68.30
CA LEU A 1040 32.33 -6.54 -67.29
C LEU A 1040 31.76 -7.01 -65.94
N ARG A 1041 32.35 -8.05 -65.36
CA ARG A 1041 32.03 -8.57 -64.03
C ARG A 1041 33.21 -8.30 -63.09
N LEU A 1042 32.90 -7.81 -61.90
CA LEU A 1042 33.85 -7.54 -60.81
C LEU A 1042 33.50 -8.42 -59.63
N SER A 1043 34.50 -9.03 -58.99
CA SER A 1043 34.31 -9.87 -57.79
C SER A 1043 35.35 -9.59 -56.70
N GLY A 1044 34.88 -9.49 -55.47
CA GLY A 1044 35.65 -9.34 -54.24
C GLY A 1044 35.22 -10.37 -53.20
N THR A 1045 35.71 -10.25 -51.97
CA THR A 1045 35.32 -11.16 -50.89
C THR A 1045 33.84 -10.98 -50.56
N ASN A 1046 33.02 -11.99 -50.88
CA ASN A 1046 31.56 -12.01 -50.71
C ASN A 1046 30.77 -10.90 -51.45
N ILE A 1047 31.37 -10.21 -52.42
CA ILE A 1047 30.69 -9.18 -53.24
C ILE A 1047 30.93 -9.37 -54.73
N GLN A 1048 29.93 -9.05 -55.55
CA GLN A 1048 29.99 -9.15 -57.01
C GLN A 1048 29.14 -8.05 -57.66
N LYS A 1049 29.65 -7.45 -58.75
CA LYS A 1049 28.93 -6.48 -59.58
C LYS A 1049 29.11 -6.84 -61.06
N SER A 1050 28.08 -6.63 -61.87
CA SER A 1050 28.17 -6.70 -63.33
C SER A 1050 27.73 -5.38 -63.95
N LEU A 1051 28.41 -4.99 -65.03
CA LEU A 1051 28.23 -3.77 -65.81
C LEU A 1051 28.36 -4.13 -67.30
N SER A 1052 27.82 -3.33 -68.20
CA SER A 1052 27.82 -3.61 -69.64
C SER A 1052 28.49 -2.51 -70.45
N PHE A 1053 29.31 -2.89 -71.44
CA PHE A 1053 29.92 -1.95 -72.37
C PHE A 1053 29.87 -2.45 -73.81
N VAL A 1054 29.94 -1.49 -74.74
CA VAL A 1054 30.04 -1.75 -76.19
C VAL A 1054 31.48 -1.50 -76.61
N LYS A 1055 32.07 -2.46 -77.33
CA LYS A 1055 33.32 -2.29 -78.09
C LYS A 1055 32.95 -1.86 -79.50
N HIS A 1056 33.47 -0.72 -79.97
CA HIS A 1056 33.47 -0.36 -81.40
C HIS A 1056 34.66 -0.98 -82.12
#